data_AF-A0AAW9NSX8-F1
#
_entry.id   AF-A0AAW9NSX8-F1
#
_cell.length_a   1.000
_cell.length_b   1.000
_cell.length_c   1.000
_cell.angle_alpha   90.00
_cell.angle_beta   90.00
_cell.angle_gamma   90.00
#
_symmetry.space_group_name_H-M   'P 1'
#
loop_
_entity.id
_entity.type
_entity.pdbx_description
1 polymer ?
#
loop_
_entity_poly.entity_id
_entity_poly.type
_entity_poly.pdbx_seq_one_letter_code
_entity_poly.pdbx_strand_id
1 'polypeptide(L)'
;MDVIELIKENIYIFFVIAIFLVLIQFFINHVYITMKNKFILTKIYKNIIVQNFLNAILPVILLAILTAFQQKYELINFGKKENYLTLVISILTLYGILYAFLQFTISYALQNKNDKHWGRSITKDFFLSYLGFEMFKSTFFKITLLYVVIYPVLGNIIPLEIKFFNIYFQHSIADAVWEVGLLVICILYVYLFLQSLSGMKILYDIQEKRNLWLELKIQDKIIEKYKKYFDYSYKQNNDNFCEILFDELKLLNSNEQVDMLMSILGEIFGTGRLPKVRKKGLFKIFNKDEQIWENRSFYINNLFNKLYEEIEKNNIELSLQGALVIYRWHDNAIIDTLINRRNSDDTKNKDFCIDLIAIYSSRDNFRYDMECTYFKLPSIIKSCIASCEDIERIHSYIVNRQGFMNQGSLADKEPYNMMVESYYRYFQSMLHSYGSYFNKLGYRYYSNFFGVHRNRFMNEQESEIIYDYLINLEYTEDSKEYALFLINKLDFKYRASFVFYNILYTGSSRKWEKDILLFEKIINQNWLDESIYDKNILEFVCTKIKNSNIGHRINSDLIKWIIKNMTISQLNEEVLERCSSERNFSYSQFIKLKYIFNQDYYCSLNLNTVDLNKTSFKSYSDWKIGFVKNILQTPKLLKTSFFSQQVYYVCSKISYEREHFQMENDFRLFLVNHSFKLSEDKFIDMIENYYLGKGIIEFLILQLGELEYKYLIDGVCDKPFALRVRAVIRGLNISVSSYIDGLVNQVNECGNEIISSIEKDEIIRVVEKMVKVNKE
;
A
#
# COMPACT_ATOMS: atom_id res chain seq x y z
N MET A 1 76.82 11.29 -20.88
CA MET A 1 76.27 11.13 -22.23
C MET A 1 74.90 11.78 -22.21
N ASP A 2 74.75 12.93 -22.87
CA ASP A 2 73.54 13.74 -22.78
C ASP A 2 72.36 12.97 -23.39
N VAL A 3 71.19 12.99 -22.74
CA VAL A 3 69.96 12.34 -23.24
C VAL A 3 69.63 12.83 -24.65
N ILE A 4 69.98 14.08 -24.98
CA ILE A 4 69.81 14.70 -26.29
C ILE A 4 70.77 14.09 -27.34
N GLU A 5 72.00 13.76 -26.96
CA GLU A 5 72.96 13.05 -27.82
C GLU A 5 72.50 11.62 -28.10
N LEU A 6 72.01 10.92 -27.07
CA LEU A 6 71.50 9.55 -27.19
C LEU A 6 70.21 9.48 -28.05
N ILE A 7 69.34 10.50 -27.97
CA ILE A 7 68.17 10.66 -28.85
C ILE A 7 68.60 11.00 -30.28
N LYS A 8 69.62 11.85 -30.47
CA LYS A 8 70.15 12.18 -31.80
C LYS A 8 70.81 10.98 -32.49
N GLU A 9 71.62 10.22 -31.77
CA GLU A 9 72.30 9.03 -32.32
C GLU A 9 71.32 7.92 -32.67
N ASN A 10 70.23 7.77 -31.91
CA ASN A 10 69.24 6.71 -32.11
C ASN A 10 67.94 7.22 -32.75
N ILE A 11 67.93 8.44 -33.32
CA ILE A 11 66.70 9.09 -33.82
C ILE A 11 66.03 8.26 -34.92
N TYR A 12 66.83 7.56 -35.72
CA TYR A 12 66.36 6.65 -36.76
C TYR A 12 65.65 5.43 -36.16
N ILE A 13 66.21 4.84 -35.10
CA ILE A 13 65.61 3.70 -34.38
C ILE A 13 64.32 4.13 -33.69
N PHE A 14 64.33 5.29 -33.02
CA PHE A 14 63.11 5.87 -32.42
C PHE A 14 62.04 6.20 -33.47
N PHE A 15 62.43 6.68 -34.65
CA PHE A 15 61.52 6.96 -35.77
C PHE A 15 60.94 5.69 -36.37
N VAL A 16 61.73 4.63 -36.53
CA VAL A 16 61.27 3.30 -36.97
C VAL A 16 60.34 2.69 -35.94
N ILE A 17 60.68 2.72 -34.65
CA ILE A 17 59.82 2.25 -33.56
C ILE A 17 58.53 3.07 -33.50
N ALA A 18 58.58 4.39 -33.68
CA ALA A 18 57.40 5.25 -33.72
C ALA A 18 56.51 4.95 -34.93
N ILE A 19 57.07 4.74 -36.11
CA ILE A 19 56.32 4.31 -37.30
C ILE A 19 55.72 2.93 -37.10
N PHE A 20 56.46 2.00 -36.48
CA PHE A 20 55.96 0.66 -36.20
C PHE A 20 54.83 0.67 -35.16
N LEU A 21 54.97 1.48 -34.11
CA LEU A 21 53.92 1.74 -33.13
C LEU A 21 52.72 2.42 -33.77
N VAL A 22 52.90 3.39 -34.66
CA VAL A 22 51.80 4.05 -35.38
C VAL A 22 51.13 3.07 -36.33
N LEU A 23 51.87 2.21 -37.04
CA LEU A 23 51.31 1.18 -37.92
C LEU A 23 50.56 0.11 -37.12
N ILE A 24 51.13 -0.40 -36.03
CA ILE A 24 50.46 -1.35 -35.13
C ILE A 24 49.22 -0.70 -34.51
N GLN A 25 49.34 0.52 -34.00
CA GLN A 25 48.22 1.27 -33.41
C GLN A 25 47.15 1.53 -34.46
N PHE A 26 47.50 1.91 -35.69
CA PHE A 26 46.58 2.15 -36.79
C PHE A 26 45.92 0.85 -37.27
N PHE A 27 46.66 -0.26 -37.37
CA PHE A 27 46.10 -1.57 -37.74
C PHE A 27 45.21 -2.13 -36.62
N ILE A 28 45.65 -2.07 -35.36
CA ILE A 28 44.86 -2.50 -34.21
C ILE A 28 43.62 -1.62 -34.07
N ASN A 29 43.73 -0.28 -34.09
CA ASN A 29 42.54 0.58 -34.01
C ASN A 29 41.67 0.43 -35.24
N HIS A 30 42.19 0.37 -36.46
CA HIS A 30 41.35 0.28 -37.65
C HIS A 30 40.70 -1.11 -37.74
N VAL A 31 41.39 -2.21 -37.45
CA VAL A 31 40.77 -3.54 -37.38
C VAL A 31 39.79 -3.63 -36.21
N TYR A 32 40.17 -3.19 -35.00
CA TYR A 32 39.31 -3.25 -33.81
C TYR A 32 38.11 -2.31 -33.91
N ILE A 33 38.25 -1.07 -34.36
CA ILE A 33 37.16 -0.08 -34.52
C ILE A 33 36.28 -0.43 -35.72
N THR A 34 36.84 -0.89 -36.84
CA THR A 34 36.01 -1.30 -38.00
C THR A 34 35.29 -2.61 -37.72
N MET A 35 35.90 -3.55 -36.98
CA MET A 35 35.22 -4.75 -36.50
C MET A 35 34.17 -4.42 -35.44
N LYS A 36 34.46 -3.56 -34.46
CA LYS A 36 33.50 -3.13 -33.43
C LYS A 36 32.32 -2.38 -34.07
N ASN A 37 32.56 -1.41 -34.96
CA ASN A 37 31.49 -0.58 -35.52
C ASN A 37 30.70 -1.27 -36.66
N LYS A 38 31.28 -2.16 -37.48
CA LYS A 38 30.51 -2.91 -38.49
C LYS A 38 29.86 -4.20 -37.97
N PHE A 39 30.39 -4.86 -36.93
CA PHE A 39 29.84 -6.12 -36.42
C PHE A 39 28.92 -6.00 -35.20
N ILE A 40 28.86 -4.85 -34.52
CA ILE A 40 27.80 -4.57 -33.53
C ILE A 40 26.39 -4.65 -34.18
N LEU A 41 26.30 -4.45 -35.50
CA LEU A 41 25.05 -4.55 -36.26
C LEU A 41 24.69 -5.97 -36.74
N THR A 42 25.59 -6.96 -36.67
CA THR A 42 25.30 -8.33 -37.14
C THR A 42 25.50 -9.39 -36.06
N LYS A 43 24.47 -10.23 -35.87
CA LYS A 43 24.36 -11.34 -34.90
C LYS A 43 25.52 -12.36 -34.88
N ILE A 44 26.49 -12.24 -35.76
CA ILE A 44 27.56 -13.20 -36.02
C ILE A 44 28.66 -13.15 -34.95
N TYR A 45 28.85 -12.02 -34.27
CA TYR A 45 29.85 -11.87 -33.18
C TYR A 45 29.56 -12.72 -31.92
N LYS A 46 28.38 -13.34 -31.82
CA LYS A 46 28.04 -14.31 -30.75
C LYS A 46 28.59 -15.72 -30.98
N ASN A 47 29.24 -15.98 -32.11
CA ASN A 47 29.72 -17.32 -32.44
C ASN A 47 31.16 -17.52 -31.92
N ILE A 48 31.30 -18.33 -30.86
CA ILE A 48 32.55 -18.61 -30.12
C ILE A 48 33.70 -19.01 -31.07
N ILE A 49 33.39 -19.70 -32.17
CA ILE A 49 34.38 -20.21 -33.14
C ILE A 49 35.10 -19.07 -33.89
N VAL A 50 34.37 -18.03 -34.32
CA VAL A 50 34.94 -16.89 -35.06
C VAL A 50 35.79 -16.02 -34.11
N GLN A 51 35.34 -15.90 -32.87
CA GLN A 51 36.05 -15.18 -31.82
C GLN A 51 37.38 -15.87 -31.46
N ASN A 52 37.38 -17.19 -31.38
CA ASN A 52 38.60 -17.98 -31.15
C ASN A 52 39.56 -17.94 -32.36
N PHE A 53 39.04 -17.95 -33.59
CA PHE A 53 39.86 -17.83 -34.81
C PHE A 53 40.63 -16.50 -34.84
N LEU A 54 39.94 -15.37 -34.60
CA LEU A 54 40.55 -14.05 -34.60
C LEU A 54 41.55 -13.83 -33.46
N ASN A 55 41.26 -14.36 -32.26
CA ASN A 55 42.10 -14.15 -31.08
C ASN A 55 43.35 -15.04 -31.04
N ALA A 56 43.36 -16.19 -31.73
CA ALA A 56 44.45 -17.16 -31.65
C ALA A 56 45.30 -17.24 -32.94
N ILE A 57 44.68 -17.18 -34.12
CA ILE A 57 45.38 -17.47 -35.39
C ILE A 57 46.04 -16.21 -35.97
N LEU A 58 45.37 -15.06 -35.90
CA LEU A 58 45.90 -13.80 -36.43
C LEU A 58 47.23 -13.36 -35.77
N PRO A 59 47.41 -13.44 -34.43
CA PRO A 59 48.68 -13.09 -33.79
C PRO A 59 49.82 -14.01 -34.19
N VAL A 60 49.54 -15.30 -34.41
CA VAL A 60 50.54 -16.29 -34.84
C VAL A 60 51.00 -16.01 -36.28
N ILE A 61 50.09 -15.66 -37.18
CA ILE A 61 50.42 -15.26 -38.56
C ILE A 61 51.30 -14.00 -38.56
N LEU A 62 50.94 -12.99 -37.76
CA LEU A 62 51.72 -11.76 -37.60
C LEU A 62 53.13 -12.07 -37.08
N LEU A 63 53.25 -12.92 -36.06
CA LEU A 63 54.55 -13.30 -35.50
C LEU A 63 55.40 -14.06 -36.52
N ALA A 64 54.79 -14.93 -37.33
CA ALA A 64 55.48 -15.63 -38.42
C ALA A 64 55.99 -14.65 -39.51
N ILE A 65 55.19 -13.65 -39.89
CA ILE A 65 55.60 -12.61 -40.84
C ILE A 65 56.77 -11.81 -40.28
N LEU A 66 56.67 -11.34 -39.03
CA LEU A 66 57.73 -10.58 -38.37
C LEU A 66 59.03 -11.38 -38.24
N THR A 67 58.92 -12.67 -37.93
CA THR A 67 60.06 -13.59 -37.89
C THR A 67 60.71 -13.73 -39.26
N ALA A 68 59.93 -13.89 -40.33
CA ALA A 68 60.46 -13.98 -41.69
C ALA A 68 61.14 -12.68 -42.14
N PHE A 69 60.60 -11.51 -41.75
CA PHE A 69 61.26 -10.23 -41.98
C PHE A 69 62.57 -10.10 -41.20
N GLN A 70 62.57 -10.53 -39.93
CA GLN A 70 63.76 -10.49 -39.08
C GLN A 70 64.87 -11.39 -39.64
N GLN A 71 64.56 -12.60 -40.10
CA GLN A 71 65.53 -13.49 -40.75
C GLN A 71 66.14 -12.90 -42.01
N LYS A 72 65.36 -12.14 -42.78
CA LYS A 72 65.80 -11.62 -44.09
C LYS A 72 66.63 -10.35 -43.96
N TYR A 73 66.38 -9.52 -42.95
CA TYR A 73 66.93 -8.17 -42.86
C TYR A 73 67.67 -7.87 -41.55
N GLU A 74 67.68 -8.78 -40.58
CA GLU A 74 68.37 -8.64 -39.27
C GLU A 74 68.11 -7.27 -38.59
N LEU A 75 66.86 -6.83 -38.61
CA LEU A 75 66.47 -5.48 -38.17
C LEU A 75 66.61 -5.27 -36.66
N ILE A 76 66.48 -6.35 -35.89
CA ILE A 76 66.49 -6.35 -34.43
C ILE A 76 67.76 -7.07 -33.98
N ASN A 77 68.62 -6.42 -33.19
CA ASN A 77 69.78 -7.09 -32.61
C ASN A 77 69.97 -6.64 -31.17
N PHE A 78 69.89 -7.58 -30.23
CA PHE A 78 70.00 -7.30 -28.79
C PHE A 78 71.43 -7.51 -28.25
N GLY A 79 72.43 -7.58 -29.13
CA GLY A 79 73.84 -7.63 -28.78
C GLY A 79 74.34 -9.05 -28.48
N LYS A 80 75.40 -9.16 -27.66
CA LYS A 80 76.05 -10.45 -27.37
C LYS A 80 75.14 -11.37 -26.55
N LYS A 81 75.15 -12.68 -26.87
CA LYS A 81 74.36 -13.73 -26.20
C LYS A 81 74.53 -13.78 -24.68
N GLU A 82 75.69 -13.36 -24.16
CA GLU A 82 76.00 -13.25 -22.73
C GLU A 82 75.02 -12.34 -21.96
N ASN A 83 74.41 -11.36 -22.64
CA ASN A 83 73.49 -10.40 -22.02
C ASN A 83 72.01 -10.83 -22.08
N TYR A 84 71.68 -11.92 -22.76
CA TYR A 84 70.28 -12.32 -23.01
C TYR A 84 69.54 -12.67 -21.71
N LEU A 85 70.20 -13.37 -20.79
CA LEU A 85 69.62 -13.71 -19.49
C LEU A 85 69.33 -12.44 -18.67
N THR A 86 70.28 -11.51 -18.62
CA THR A 86 70.14 -10.22 -17.94
C THR A 86 68.97 -9.41 -18.50
N LEU A 87 68.77 -9.45 -19.82
CA LEU A 87 67.69 -8.76 -20.51
C LEU A 87 66.32 -9.35 -20.16
N VAL A 88 66.21 -10.68 -20.15
CA VAL A 88 64.97 -11.37 -19.70
C VAL A 88 64.67 -11.08 -18.22
N ILE A 89 65.68 -11.12 -17.33
CA ILE A 89 65.51 -10.77 -15.92
C ILE A 89 65.00 -9.33 -15.79
N SER A 90 65.53 -8.40 -16.59
CA SER A 90 65.10 -6.99 -16.60
C SER A 90 63.64 -6.85 -17.03
N ILE A 91 63.21 -7.58 -18.07
CA ILE A 91 61.81 -7.58 -18.54
C ILE A 91 60.85 -8.15 -17.48
N LEU A 92 61.21 -9.26 -16.84
CA LEU A 92 60.41 -9.85 -15.76
C LEU A 92 60.33 -8.94 -14.54
N THR A 93 61.43 -8.24 -14.23
CA THR A 93 61.47 -7.26 -13.13
C THR A 93 60.54 -6.07 -13.42
N LEU A 94 60.57 -5.54 -14.65
CA LEU A 94 59.65 -4.48 -15.10
C LEU A 94 58.18 -4.91 -14.98
N TYR A 95 57.86 -6.15 -15.35
CA TYR A 95 56.52 -6.71 -15.16
C TYR A 95 56.10 -6.76 -13.69
N GLY A 96 56.99 -7.23 -12.82
CA GLY A 96 56.74 -7.30 -11.38
C GLY A 96 56.48 -5.92 -10.75
N ILE A 97 57.30 -4.93 -11.11
CA ILE A 97 57.13 -3.54 -10.65
C ILE A 97 55.78 -2.98 -11.13
N LEU A 98 55.43 -3.17 -12.40
CA LEU A 98 54.17 -2.70 -12.95
C LEU A 98 52.95 -3.35 -12.27
N TYR A 99 53.01 -4.66 -12.03
CA TYR A 99 51.94 -5.38 -11.33
C TYR A 99 51.77 -4.88 -9.89
N ALA A 100 52.87 -4.76 -9.14
CA ALA A 100 52.86 -4.26 -7.76
C ALA A 100 52.32 -2.83 -7.69
N PHE A 101 52.72 -1.97 -8.63
CA PHE A 101 52.23 -0.59 -8.73
C PHE A 101 50.71 -0.55 -8.97
N LEU A 102 50.18 -1.37 -9.89
CA LEU A 102 48.74 -1.41 -10.18
C LEU A 102 47.94 -1.98 -9.01
N GLN A 103 48.45 -3.02 -8.35
CA GLN A 103 47.83 -3.57 -7.14
C GLN A 103 47.78 -2.56 -6.00
N PHE A 104 48.87 -1.82 -5.77
CA PHE A 104 48.92 -0.73 -4.80
C PHE A 104 47.89 0.35 -5.15
N THR A 105 47.85 0.79 -6.41
CA THR A 105 46.94 1.83 -6.89
C THR A 105 45.47 1.46 -6.70
N ILE A 106 45.09 0.23 -7.05
CA ILE A 106 43.71 -0.28 -6.85
C ILE A 106 43.40 -0.38 -5.35
N SER A 107 44.34 -0.87 -4.53
CA SER A 107 44.14 -1.02 -3.08
C SER A 107 44.01 0.32 -2.39
N TYR A 108 44.79 1.33 -2.82
CA TYR A 108 44.70 2.70 -2.34
C TYR A 108 43.35 3.33 -2.71
N ALA A 109 42.90 3.17 -3.96
CA ALA A 109 41.60 3.69 -4.38
C ALA A 109 40.42 3.05 -3.62
N LEU A 110 40.49 1.75 -3.32
CA LEU A 110 39.47 1.03 -2.56
C LEU A 110 39.25 1.56 -1.12
N GLN A 111 40.23 2.28 -0.56
CA GLN A 111 40.11 2.92 0.75
C GLN A 111 39.24 4.18 0.71
N ASN A 112 39.07 4.80 -0.46
CA ASN A 112 38.23 5.99 -0.63
C ASN A 112 36.74 5.58 -0.78
N LYS A 113 35.86 6.22 0.00
CA LYS A 113 34.41 6.00 -0.11
C LYS A 113 33.85 6.41 -1.48
N ASN A 114 34.48 7.37 -2.15
CA ASN A 114 34.05 7.87 -3.47
C ASN A 114 34.42 6.93 -4.63
N ASP A 115 35.25 5.91 -4.39
CA ASP A 115 35.65 4.96 -5.42
C ASP A 115 34.59 3.87 -5.66
N LYS A 116 33.59 3.73 -4.79
CA LYS A 116 32.58 2.67 -4.90
C LYS A 116 31.28 3.22 -5.49
N HIS A 117 30.75 2.51 -6.48
CA HIS A 117 29.39 2.68 -7.00
C HIS A 117 28.74 1.30 -7.12
N TRP A 118 27.58 1.13 -6.49
CA TRP A 118 26.88 -0.17 -6.37
C TRP A 118 27.83 -1.30 -5.90
N GLY A 119 28.68 -0.98 -4.92
CA GLY A 119 29.63 -1.92 -4.32
C GLY A 119 30.81 -2.34 -5.21
N ARG A 120 30.91 -1.81 -6.43
CA ARG A 120 32.04 -2.02 -7.35
C ARG A 120 32.99 -0.83 -7.30
N SER A 121 34.28 -1.12 -7.40
CA SER A 121 35.32 -0.09 -7.47
C SER A 121 35.41 0.48 -8.88
N ILE A 122 35.13 1.78 -8.99
CA ILE A 122 35.27 2.60 -10.19
C ILE A 122 36.69 2.50 -10.73
N THR A 123 37.69 2.69 -9.86
CA THR A 123 39.09 2.62 -10.23
C THR A 123 39.49 1.22 -10.72
N LYS A 124 39.05 0.16 -10.03
CA LYS A 124 39.38 -1.21 -10.43
C LYS A 124 38.79 -1.56 -11.79
N ASP A 125 37.51 -1.28 -12.01
CA ASP A 125 36.85 -1.57 -13.29
C ASP A 125 37.42 -0.68 -14.42
N PHE A 126 37.77 0.58 -14.11
CA PHE A 126 38.46 1.47 -15.04
C PHE A 126 39.82 0.90 -15.46
N PHE A 127 40.72 0.57 -14.52
CA PHE A 127 42.03 0.03 -14.89
C PHE A 127 41.95 -1.31 -15.61
N LEU A 128 41.06 -2.21 -15.19
CA LEU A 128 40.87 -3.50 -15.87
C LEU A 128 40.40 -3.32 -17.32
N SER A 129 39.55 -2.33 -17.59
CA SER A 129 39.01 -2.06 -18.93
C SER A 129 39.91 -1.16 -19.80
N TYR A 130 40.62 -0.20 -19.20
CA TYR A 130 41.41 0.83 -19.90
C TYR A 130 42.84 0.36 -20.20
N LEU A 131 43.49 -0.37 -19.29
CA LEU A 131 44.90 -0.79 -19.48
C LEU A 131 45.07 -1.98 -20.43
N GLY A 132 43.98 -2.57 -20.92
CA GLY A 132 44.06 -3.70 -21.85
C GLY A 132 44.69 -4.95 -21.22
N PHE A 133 44.53 -5.15 -19.91
CA PHE A 133 45.01 -6.34 -19.18
C PHE A 133 44.57 -7.68 -19.80
N GLU A 134 43.47 -7.68 -20.55
CA GLU A 134 43.03 -8.86 -21.31
C GLU A 134 44.09 -9.38 -22.29
N MET A 135 44.95 -8.50 -22.84
CA MET A 135 46.08 -8.92 -23.69
C MET A 135 47.11 -9.76 -22.91
N PHE A 136 47.32 -9.48 -21.62
CA PHE A 136 48.26 -10.21 -20.76
C PHE A 136 47.66 -11.49 -20.18
N LYS A 137 46.32 -11.57 -20.11
CA LYS A 137 45.61 -12.82 -19.80
C LYS A 137 45.59 -13.79 -20.98
N SER A 138 45.81 -13.29 -22.21
CA SER A 138 45.81 -14.10 -23.43
C SER A 138 46.78 -15.26 -23.35
N THR A 139 46.33 -16.43 -23.80
CA THR A 139 47.17 -17.63 -23.92
C THR A 139 48.36 -17.38 -24.82
N PHE A 140 48.21 -16.56 -25.87
CA PHE A 140 49.30 -16.19 -26.77
C PHE A 140 50.44 -15.48 -26.03
N PHE A 141 50.13 -14.42 -25.28
CA PHE A 141 51.12 -13.68 -24.52
C PHE A 141 51.85 -14.58 -23.51
N LYS A 142 51.11 -15.45 -22.80
CA LYS A 142 51.70 -16.41 -21.85
C LYS A 142 52.68 -17.37 -22.51
N ILE A 143 52.32 -17.90 -23.69
CA ILE A 143 53.19 -18.81 -24.45
C ILE A 143 54.43 -18.07 -24.98
N THR A 144 54.27 -16.87 -25.55
CA THR A 144 55.39 -16.05 -26.04
C THR A 144 56.33 -15.66 -24.90
N LEU A 145 55.80 -15.23 -23.75
CA LEU A 145 56.58 -14.91 -22.56
C LEU A 145 57.33 -16.14 -22.04
N LEU A 146 56.66 -17.29 -21.93
CA LEU A 146 57.28 -18.54 -21.51
C LEU A 146 58.44 -18.94 -22.44
N TYR A 147 58.22 -18.85 -23.76
CA TYR A 147 59.26 -19.13 -24.75
C TYR A 147 60.46 -18.19 -24.61
N VAL A 148 60.20 -16.87 -24.50
CA VAL A 148 61.25 -15.85 -24.34
C VAL A 148 62.07 -16.05 -23.07
N VAL A 149 61.44 -16.49 -21.98
CA VAL A 149 62.11 -16.75 -20.70
C VAL A 149 62.97 -18.02 -20.74
N ILE A 150 62.48 -19.09 -21.36
CA ILE A 150 63.14 -20.38 -21.40
C ILE A 150 64.33 -20.40 -22.38
N TYR A 151 64.20 -19.69 -23.50
CA TYR A 151 65.17 -19.76 -24.60
C TYR A 151 66.61 -19.43 -24.20
N PRO A 152 66.94 -18.36 -23.42
CA PRO A 152 68.33 -18.08 -23.02
C PRO A 152 68.96 -19.17 -22.14
N VAL A 153 68.12 -19.96 -21.43
CA VAL A 153 68.56 -21.07 -20.57
C VAL A 153 68.79 -22.34 -21.40
N LEU A 154 67.93 -22.61 -22.39
CA LEU A 154 68.02 -23.81 -23.23
C LEU A 154 68.93 -23.65 -24.44
N GLY A 155 69.11 -22.43 -24.95
CA GLY A 155 69.83 -22.12 -26.20
C GLY A 155 71.31 -22.52 -26.18
N ASN A 156 71.89 -22.73 -24.99
CA ASN A 156 73.26 -23.21 -24.82
C ASN A 156 73.36 -24.73 -24.55
N ILE A 157 72.24 -25.41 -24.22
CA ILE A 157 72.24 -26.81 -23.74
C ILE A 157 71.74 -27.79 -24.80
N ILE A 158 70.93 -27.33 -25.75
CA ILE A 158 70.30 -28.19 -26.74
C ILE A 158 70.66 -27.66 -28.15
N PRO A 159 71.57 -28.30 -28.90
CA PRO A 159 71.51 -28.20 -30.35
C PRO A 159 70.19 -28.86 -30.77
N LEU A 160 69.17 -28.03 -30.97
CA LEU A 160 67.80 -28.45 -31.20
C LEU A 160 67.67 -28.94 -32.66
N GLU A 161 68.39 -29.99 -33.03
CA GLU A 161 68.11 -30.78 -34.24
C GLU A 161 66.87 -31.65 -33.99
N ILE A 162 65.73 -31.02 -33.74
CA ILE A 162 64.45 -31.74 -33.69
C ILE A 162 64.03 -32.02 -35.13
N LYS A 163 64.27 -33.25 -35.59
CA LYS A 163 63.68 -33.79 -36.83
C LYS A 163 62.17 -34.00 -36.64
N PHE A 164 61.38 -32.95 -36.87
CA PHE A 164 59.96 -33.08 -37.16
C PHE A 164 59.68 -32.45 -38.53
N PHE A 165 59.12 -33.24 -39.46
CA PHE A 165 58.69 -32.81 -40.80
C PHE A 165 59.77 -32.27 -41.78
N ASN A 166 60.98 -32.85 -41.86
CA ASN A 166 61.95 -32.57 -42.95
C ASN A 166 62.30 -31.09 -43.20
N ILE A 167 62.02 -30.20 -42.25
CA ILE A 167 62.40 -28.79 -42.28
C ILE A 167 63.55 -28.62 -41.29
N TYR A 168 64.73 -28.25 -41.77
CA TYR A 168 65.84 -27.86 -40.91
C TYR A 168 65.47 -26.57 -40.18
N PHE A 169 65.15 -26.65 -38.89
CA PHE A 169 65.10 -25.46 -38.03
C PHE A 169 66.54 -25.00 -37.81
N GLN A 170 67.04 -24.12 -38.69
CA GLN A 170 68.33 -23.47 -38.49
C GLN A 170 68.28 -22.64 -37.20
N HIS A 171 69.40 -22.57 -36.46
CA HIS A 171 69.56 -21.70 -35.30
C HIS A 171 69.10 -20.26 -35.58
N SER A 172 69.28 -19.76 -36.81
CA SER A 172 68.82 -18.45 -37.27
C SER A 172 67.30 -18.24 -37.13
N ILE A 173 66.49 -19.30 -37.26
CA ILE A 173 65.03 -19.21 -37.15
C ILE A 173 64.62 -19.05 -35.69
N ALA A 174 65.20 -19.86 -34.79
CA ALA A 174 64.89 -19.79 -33.36
C ALA A 174 65.37 -18.47 -32.74
N ASP A 175 66.56 -18.00 -33.13
CA ASP A 175 67.12 -16.72 -32.71
C ASP A 175 66.18 -15.58 -33.16
N ALA A 176 65.72 -15.59 -34.42
CA ALA A 176 64.77 -14.59 -34.94
C ALA A 176 63.39 -14.63 -34.26
N VAL A 177 62.83 -15.82 -33.95
CA VAL A 177 61.56 -15.93 -33.21
C VAL A 177 61.70 -15.38 -31.80
N TRP A 178 62.83 -15.63 -31.15
CA TRP A 178 63.10 -15.12 -29.81
C TRP A 178 63.25 -13.60 -29.80
N GLU A 179 64.03 -13.02 -30.72
CA GLU A 179 64.22 -11.57 -30.85
C GLU A 179 62.90 -10.84 -31.14
N VAL A 180 62.10 -11.36 -32.07
CA VAL A 180 60.78 -10.83 -32.38
C VAL A 180 59.83 -10.98 -31.20
N GLY A 181 59.81 -12.14 -30.54
CA GLY A 181 58.98 -12.38 -29.36
C GLY A 181 59.31 -11.43 -28.21
N LEU A 182 60.61 -11.19 -27.98
CA LEU A 182 61.10 -10.27 -26.97
C LEU A 182 60.76 -8.82 -27.32
N LEU A 183 60.92 -8.41 -28.57
CA LEU A 183 60.50 -7.09 -29.05
C LEU A 183 58.99 -6.87 -28.86
N VAL A 184 58.17 -7.86 -29.21
CA VAL A 184 56.70 -7.80 -29.05
C VAL A 184 56.35 -7.60 -27.56
N ILE A 185 56.99 -8.35 -26.67
CA ILE A 185 56.78 -8.20 -25.22
C ILE A 185 57.21 -6.79 -24.74
N CYS A 186 58.37 -6.30 -25.18
CA CYS A 186 58.84 -4.96 -24.86
C CYS A 186 57.87 -3.87 -25.34
N ILE A 187 57.39 -3.96 -26.59
CA ILE A 187 56.41 -3.04 -27.15
C ILE A 187 55.11 -3.05 -26.34
N LEU A 188 54.62 -4.24 -25.97
CA LEU A 188 53.42 -4.39 -25.13
C LEU A 188 53.60 -3.78 -23.74
N TYR A 189 54.79 -3.89 -23.14
CA TYR A 189 55.09 -3.24 -21.86
C TYR A 189 55.18 -1.73 -21.96
N VAL A 190 55.85 -1.19 -23.00
CA VAL A 190 55.89 0.25 -23.25
C VAL A 190 54.48 0.80 -23.46
N TYR A 191 53.66 0.09 -24.24
CA TYR A 191 52.24 0.43 -24.42
C TYR A 191 51.48 0.45 -23.09
N LEU A 192 51.63 -0.60 -22.27
CA LEU A 192 51.02 -0.67 -20.93
C LEU A 192 51.46 0.47 -20.03
N PHE A 193 52.74 0.81 -20.04
CA PHE A 193 53.29 1.89 -19.23
C PHE A 193 52.70 3.25 -19.64
N LEU A 194 52.64 3.55 -20.95
CA LEU A 194 52.02 4.76 -21.47
C LEU A 194 50.52 4.83 -21.15
N GLN A 195 49.80 3.71 -21.28
CA GLN A 195 48.40 3.61 -20.87
C GLN A 195 48.21 3.79 -19.37
N SER A 196 49.13 3.27 -18.55
CA SER A 196 49.11 3.40 -17.10
C SER A 196 49.33 4.85 -16.67
N LEU A 197 50.25 5.57 -17.31
CA LEU A 197 50.45 7.01 -17.09
C LEU A 197 49.21 7.83 -17.45
N SER A 198 48.59 7.55 -18.60
CA SER A 198 47.32 8.18 -18.99
C SER A 198 46.19 7.85 -18.00
N GLY A 199 46.14 6.61 -17.52
CA GLY A 199 45.17 6.15 -16.53
C GLY A 199 45.34 6.79 -15.15
N MET A 200 46.57 7.11 -14.72
CA MET A 200 46.82 7.81 -13.46
C MET A 200 46.19 9.21 -13.43
N LYS A 201 46.21 9.95 -14.54
CA LYS A 201 45.55 11.26 -14.62
C LYS A 201 44.05 11.14 -14.33
N ILE A 202 43.40 10.13 -14.94
CA ILE A 202 41.97 9.86 -14.75
C ILE A 202 41.69 9.38 -13.33
N LEU A 203 42.60 8.62 -12.70
CA LEU A 203 42.48 8.24 -11.29
C LEU A 203 42.47 9.44 -10.36
N TYR A 204 43.36 10.41 -10.55
CA TYR A 204 43.35 11.63 -9.74
C TYR A 204 42.04 12.40 -9.95
N ASP A 205 41.54 12.49 -11.19
CA ASP A 205 40.25 13.10 -11.49
C ASP A 205 39.08 12.36 -10.79
N ILE A 206 39.09 11.02 -10.74
CA ILE A 206 38.08 10.20 -10.04
C ILE A 206 38.14 10.42 -8.52
N GLN A 207 39.34 10.58 -7.96
CA GLN A 207 39.53 10.82 -6.53
C GLN A 207 39.07 12.23 -6.11
N GLU A 208 39.20 13.22 -6.99
CA GLU A 208 38.77 14.60 -6.75
C GLU A 208 37.28 14.84 -7.06
N LYS A 209 36.71 14.17 -8.07
CA LYS A 209 35.32 14.35 -8.52
C LYS A 209 34.68 13.03 -8.96
N ARG A 210 33.40 12.86 -8.62
CA ARG A 210 32.60 11.73 -9.13
C ARG A 210 32.51 11.80 -10.67
N ASN A 211 32.93 10.72 -11.32
CA ASN A 211 32.92 10.61 -12.77
C ASN A 211 31.70 9.79 -13.25
N LEU A 212 30.63 10.51 -13.62
CA LEU A 212 29.34 9.95 -14.06
C LEU A 212 29.47 8.92 -15.20
N TRP A 213 30.43 9.08 -16.11
CA TRP A 213 30.59 8.16 -17.25
C TRP A 213 31.05 6.76 -16.83
N LEU A 214 31.89 6.67 -15.80
CA LEU A 214 32.35 5.37 -15.28
C LEU A 214 31.28 4.70 -14.42
N GLU A 215 30.52 5.48 -13.66
CA GLU A 215 29.35 5.00 -12.93
C GLU A 215 28.35 4.37 -13.91
N LEU A 216 27.98 5.05 -15.00
CA LEU A 216 27.11 4.52 -16.04
C LEU A 216 27.63 3.20 -16.64
N LYS A 217 28.94 3.09 -16.89
CA LYS A 217 29.53 1.84 -17.39
C LYS A 217 29.43 0.67 -16.41
N ILE A 218 29.61 0.95 -15.11
CA ILE A 218 29.42 -0.05 -14.05
C ILE A 218 27.96 -0.47 -14.02
N GLN A 219 27.03 0.49 -14.07
CA GLN A 219 25.59 0.23 -14.12
C GLN A 219 25.25 -0.66 -15.31
N ASP A 220 25.66 -0.30 -16.53
CA ASP A 220 25.41 -1.08 -17.75
C ASP A 220 25.90 -2.53 -17.61
N LYS A 221 27.11 -2.73 -17.07
CA LYS A 221 27.70 -4.06 -16.88
C LYS A 221 26.93 -4.90 -15.85
N ILE A 222 26.52 -4.27 -14.75
CA ILE A 222 25.71 -4.92 -13.70
C ILE A 222 24.33 -5.26 -14.25
N ILE A 223 23.66 -4.32 -14.92
CA ILE A 223 22.36 -4.50 -15.56
C ILE A 223 22.43 -5.65 -16.57
N GLU A 224 23.46 -5.72 -17.42
CA GLU A 224 23.61 -6.82 -18.39
C GLU A 224 23.80 -8.18 -17.70
N LYS A 225 24.51 -8.23 -16.57
CA LYS A 225 24.65 -9.43 -15.73
C LYS A 225 23.28 -9.88 -15.20
N TYR A 226 22.49 -8.96 -14.65
CA TYR A 226 21.16 -9.27 -14.09
C TYR A 226 20.11 -9.59 -15.16
N LYS A 227 20.20 -9.00 -16.36
CA LYS A 227 19.40 -9.43 -17.52
C LYS A 227 19.66 -10.90 -17.86
N LYS A 228 20.92 -11.36 -17.81
CA LYS A 228 21.27 -12.77 -18.04
C LYS A 228 20.74 -13.69 -16.94
N TYR A 229 20.80 -13.27 -15.66
CA TYR A 229 20.22 -14.04 -14.56
C TYR A 229 18.70 -14.14 -14.68
N PHE A 230 18.02 -13.03 -14.97
CA PHE A 230 16.58 -13.02 -15.22
C PHE A 230 16.22 -13.94 -16.40
N ASP A 231 16.92 -13.84 -17.53
CA ASP A 231 16.71 -14.71 -18.70
C ASP A 231 16.88 -16.19 -18.39
N TYR A 232 17.77 -16.54 -17.45
CA TYR A 232 17.99 -17.90 -17.01
C TYR A 232 16.86 -18.36 -16.09
N SER A 233 16.55 -17.58 -15.05
CA SER A 233 15.48 -17.87 -14.09
C SER A 233 14.10 -17.93 -14.74
N TYR A 234 13.80 -17.02 -15.66
CA TYR A 234 12.56 -17.02 -16.45
C TYR A 234 12.42 -18.25 -17.35
N LYS A 235 13.52 -18.83 -17.83
CA LYS A 235 13.49 -20.08 -18.64
C LYS A 235 13.39 -21.33 -17.77
N GLN A 236 14.00 -21.32 -16.60
CA GLN A 236 14.10 -22.48 -15.71
C GLN A 236 13.00 -22.51 -14.64
N ASN A 237 12.21 -21.43 -14.50
CA ASN A 237 11.18 -21.28 -13.48
C ASN A 237 11.74 -21.43 -12.06
N ASN A 238 12.81 -20.68 -11.75
CA ASN A 238 13.47 -20.69 -10.43
C ASN A 238 13.70 -19.28 -9.88
N ASP A 239 13.97 -19.18 -8.59
CA ASP A 239 14.03 -17.90 -7.90
C ASP A 239 15.42 -17.24 -7.87
N ASN A 240 16.41 -17.82 -8.57
CA ASN A 240 17.81 -17.42 -8.46
C ASN A 240 18.01 -15.91 -8.75
N PHE A 241 17.21 -15.32 -9.63
CA PHE A 241 17.26 -13.88 -9.91
C PHE A 241 17.07 -13.02 -8.65
N CYS A 242 16.03 -13.30 -7.86
CA CYS A 242 15.75 -12.52 -6.65
C CYS A 242 16.82 -12.78 -5.60
N GLU A 243 17.19 -14.04 -5.37
CA GLU A 243 18.19 -14.40 -4.36
C GLU A 243 19.53 -13.72 -4.60
N ILE A 244 20.05 -13.79 -5.82
CA ILE A 244 21.32 -13.15 -6.19
C ILE A 244 21.22 -11.61 -6.15
N LEU A 245 20.06 -11.05 -6.47
CA LEU A 245 19.86 -9.60 -6.40
C LEU A 245 19.92 -9.10 -4.96
N PHE A 246 19.12 -9.68 -4.06
CA PHE A 246 19.07 -9.22 -2.67
C PHE A 246 20.33 -9.53 -1.88
N ASP A 247 21.04 -10.62 -2.19
CA ASP A 247 22.34 -10.89 -1.58
C ASP A 247 23.40 -9.84 -1.95
N GLU A 248 23.38 -9.29 -3.17
CA GLU A 248 24.25 -8.16 -3.52
C GLU A 248 23.72 -6.83 -2.92
N LEU A 249 22.42 -6.58 -2.89
CA LEU A 249 21.84 -5.35 -2.32
C LEU A 249 22.12 -5.20 -0.81
N LYS A 250 22.11 -6.30 -0.04
CA LYS A 250 22.44 -6.29 1.40
C LYS A 250 23.83 -5.72 1.71
N LEU A 251 24.75 -5.72 0.75
CA LEU A 251 26.11 -5.22 0.90
C LEU A 251 26.24 -3.72 0.61
N LEU A 252 25.18 -3.07 0.14
CA LEU A 252 25.16 -1.66 -0.26
C LEU A 252 24.56 -0.77 0.83
N ASN A 253 24.81 0.54 0.74
CA ASN A 253 24.10 1.52 1.55
C ASN A 253 22.66 1.74 1.04
N SER A 254 21.79 2.31 1.88
CA SER A 254 20.36 2.48 1.59
C SER A 254 20.06 3.20 0.27
N ASN A 255 20.78 4.29 -0.03
CA ASN A 255 20.57 5.04 -1.26
C ASN A 255 20.97 4.23 -2.50
N GLU A 256 22.11 3.53 -2.46
CA GLU A 256 22.55 2.65 -3.55
C GLU A 256 21.66 1.42 -3.70
N GLN A 257 21.08 0.90 -2.62
CA GLN A 257 20.13 -0.22 -2.67
C GLN A 257 18.91 0.14 -3.52
N VAL A 258 18.29 1.29 -3.24
CA VAL A 258 17.11 1.75 -3.98
C VAL A 258 17.46 2.05 -5.44
N ASP A 259 18.57 2.75 -5.69
CA ASP A 259 19.01 3.11 -7.05
C ASP A 259 19.30 1.89 -7.92
N MET A 260 20.06 0.93 -7.39
CA MET A 260 20.38 -0.33 -8.07
C MET A 260 19.14 -1.18 -8.32
N LEU A 261 18.27 -1.34 -7.32
CA LEU A 261 17.01 -2.09 -7.44
C LEU A 261 16.13 -1.50 -8.55
N MET A 262 15.89 -0.19 -8.51
CA MET A 262 15.02 0.49 -9.47
C MET A 262 15.58 0.46 -10.89
N SER A 263 16.90 0.61 -11.05
CA SER A 263 17.56 0.55 -12.35
C SER A 263 17.52 -0.86 -12.95
N ILE A 264 17.81 -1.90 -12.16
CA ILE A 264 17.77 -3.29 -12.64
C ILE A 264 16.34 -3.69 -13.03
N LEU A 265 15.35 -3.41 -12.17
CA LEU A 265 13.95 -3.73 -12.47
C LEU A 265 13.43 -2.90 -13.65
N GLY A 266 13.79 -1.62 -13.74
CA GLY A 266 13.40 -0.75 -14.85
C GLY A 266 13.95 -1.20 -16.20
N GLU A 267 15.17 -1.71 -16.24
CA GLU A 267 15.78 -2.24 -17.46
C GLU A 267 15.24 -3.61 -17.87
N ILE A 268 14.79 -4.42 -16.92
CA ILE A 268 14.20 -5.75 -17.18
C ILE A 268 12.73 -5.63 -17.56
N PHE A 269 11.94 -4.83 -16.84
CA PHE A 269 10.48 -4.77 -16.96
C PHE A 269 9.95 -3.45 -17.53
N GLY A 270 10.70 -2.34 -17.44
CA GLY A 270 10.25 -1.02 -17.87
C GLY A 270 10.16 -0.82 -19.38
N THR A 271 10.83 -1.65 -20.18
CA THR A 271 10.77 -1.60 -21.65
C THR A 271 9.56 -2.33 -22.25
N GLY A 272 8.73 -2.98 -21.40
CA GLY A 272 7.42 -3.54 -21.78
C GLY A 272 7.48 -4.66 -22.83
N ARG A 273 8.62 -5.36 -22.95
CA ARG A 273 8.76 -6.52 -23.86
C ARG A 273 9.65 -7.59 -23.25
N LEU A 274 9.03 -8.52 -22.54
CA LEU A 274 9.71 -9.74 -22.09
C LEU A 274 10.29 -10.52 -23.28
N PRO A 275 11.45 -11.20 -23.12
CA PRO A 275 12.10 -11.89 -24.20
C PRO A 275 11.19 -12.95 -24.83
N LYS A 276 10.90 -12.80 -26.14
CA LYS A 276 10.20 -13.83 -26.91
C LYS A 276 11.07 -15.08 -27.00
N VAL A 277 10.64 -16.16 -26.35
CA VAL A 277 11.30 -17.46 -26.50
C VAL A 277 11.07 -17.93 -27.94
N ARG A 278 12.11 -17.84 -28.77
CA ARG A 278 12.07 -18.34 -30.15
C ARG A 278 11.87 -19.85 -30.12
N LYS A 279 10.81 -20.32 -30.78
CA LYS A 279 10.60 -21.72 -31.12
C LYS A 279 11.84 -22.23 -31.87
N LYS A 280 12.69 -23.02 -31.20
CA LYS A 280 13.77 -23.76 -31.86
C LYS A 280 13.33 -25.21 -31.97
N GLY A 281 12.91 -25.60 -33.17
CA GLY A 281 12.66 -27.00 -33.49
C GLY A 281 11.72 -27.19 -34.69
N LEU A 282 12.10 -28.09 -35.59
CA LEU A 282 11.32 -28.60 -36.73
C LEU A 282 10.13 -29.50 -36.32
N PHE A 283 9.95 -29.78 -35.02
CA PHE A 283 8.88 -30.63 -34.51
C PHE A 283 7.81 -29.77 -33.82
N LYS A 284 6.83 -29.37 -34.63
CA LYS A 284 5.64 -28.59 -34.27
C LYS A 284 4.52 -29.48 -33.71
N ILE A 285 4.86 -30.45 -32.87
CA ILE A 285 3.89 -31.43 -32.37
C ILE A 285 4.00 -31.46 -30.85
N PHE A 286 2.83 -31.45 -30.19
CA PHE A 286 2.53 -31.52 -28.75
C PHE A 286 2.10 -30.21 -28.06
N ASN A 287 0.96 -30.32 -27.37
CA ASN A 287 0.31 -29.39 -26.43
C ASN A 287 1.20 -28.92 -25.24
N LYS A 288 2.53 -29.10 -25.30
CA LYS A 288 3.47 -28.57 -24.30
C LYS A 288 3.57 -27.05 -24.35
N ASP A 289 3.17 -26.42 -25.46
CA ASP A 289 3.24 -24.97 -25.63
C ASP A 289 2.34 -24.24 -24.60
N GLU A 290 1.10 -24.68 -24.36
CA GLU A 290 0.18 -24.00 -23.40
C GLU A 290 0.63 -24.12 -21.94
N GLN A 291 1.07 -25.29 -21.48
CA GLN A 291 1.60 -25.48 -20.12
C GLN A 291 2.86 -24.66 -19.84
N ILE A 292 3.73 -24.46 -20.84
CA ILE A 292 4.95 -23.65 -20.71
C ILE A 292 4.60 -22.16 -20.54
N TRP A 293 3.53 -21.67 -21.17
CA TRP A 293 3.11 -20.26 -21.07
C TRP A 293 2.30 -19.98 -19.81
N GLU A 294 1.41 -20.88 -19.40
CA GLU A 294 0.71 -20.76 -18.11
C GLU A 294 1.72 -20.63 -16.98
N ASN A 295 2.69 -21.55 -16.90
CA ASN A 295 3.74 -21.50 -15.87
C ASN A 295 4.55 -20.19 -15.85
N ARG A 296 4.60 -19.41 -16.94
CA ARG A 296 5.35 -18.15 -16.98
C ARG A 296 4.61 -16.96 -16.36
N SER A 297 3.32 -16.83 -16.59
CA SER A 297 2.56 -15.76 -15.94
C SER A 297 2.51 -15.97 -14.42
N PHE A 298 2.36 -17.23 -13.99
CA PHE A 298 2.48 -17.61 -12.58
C PHE A 298 3.89 -17.35 -12.03
N TYR A 299 4.94 -17.67 -12.79
CA TYR A 299 6.32 -17.35 -12.40
C TYR A 299 6.52 -15.85 -12.18
N ILE A 300 6.05 -14.99 -13.09
CA ILE A 300 6.19 -13.54 -12.96
C ILE A 300 5.45 -13.05 -11.71
N ASN A 301 4.22 -13.50 -11.48
CA ASN A 301 3.46 -13.12 -10.27
C ASN A 301 4.21 -13.55 -8.98
N ASN A 302 4.69 -14.79 -8.94
CA ASN A 302 5.47 -15.31 -7.81
C ASN A 302 6.78 -14.54 -7.61
N LEU A 303 7.45 -14.18 -8.71
CA LEU A 303 8.67 -13.39 -8.68
C LEU A 303 8.42 -12.04 -8.02
N PHE A 304 7.36 -11.33 -8.42
CA PHE A 304 7.01 -10.04 -7.82
C PHE A 304 6.56 -10.17 -6.37
N ASN A 305 5.81 -11.21 -6.01
CA ASN A 305 5.48 -11.49 -4.61
C ASN A 305 6.76 -11.68 -3.76
N LYS A 306 7.73 -12.46 -4.25
CA LYS A 306 9.05 -12.63 -3.61
C LYS A 306 9.83 -11.32 -3.57
N LEU A 307 9.79 -10.50 -4.63
CA LEU A 307 10.39 -9.16 -4.63
C LEU A 307 9.81 -8.29 -3.52
N TYR A 308 8.48 -8.25 -3.36
CA TYR A 308 7.83 -7.45 -2.30
C TYR A 308 8.23 -7.93 -0.91
N GLU A 309 8.24 -9.25 -0.68
CA GLU A 309 8.67 -9.83 0.60
C GLU A 309 10.14 -9.52 0.91
N GLU A 310 11.04 -9.61 -0.07
CA GLU A 310 12.45 -9.33 0.16
C GLU A 310 12.74 -7.83 0.32
N ILE A 311 12.01 -6.93 -0.35
CA ILE A 311 12.08 -5.48 -0.10
C ILE A 311 11.74 -5.19 1.37
N GLU A 312 10.66 -5.80 1.88
CA GLU A 312 10.21 -5.64 3.26
C GLU A 312 11.20 -6.25 4.27
N LYS A 313 11.65 -7.50 4.06
CA LYS A 313 12.61 -8.17 4.96
C LYS A 313 13.95 -7.43 5.07
N ASN A 314 14.40 -6.79 3.98
CA ASN A 314 15.65 -6.06 3.95
C ASN A 314 15.48 -4.57 4.32
N ASN A 315 14.29 -4.13 4.73
CA ASN A 315 13.95 -2.75 5.10
C ASN A 315 14.40 -1.72 4.04
N ILE A 316 14.20 -2.03 2.76
CA ILE A 316 14.54 -1.09 1.68
C ILE A 316 13.46 0.00 1.62
N GLU A 317 13.82 1.21 2.04
CA GLU A 317 12.91 2.37 2.07
C GLU A 317 12.61 2.89 0.66
N LEU A 318 11.44 2.52 0.13
CA LEU A 318 10.93 3.06 -1.14
C LEU A 318 10.02 4.26 -0.90
N SER A 319 10.08 5.24 -1.80
CA SER A 319 9.02 6.25 -1.89
C SER A 319 7.75 5.63 -2.49
N LEU A 320 6.57 6.22 -2.21
CA LEU A 320 5.31 5.77 -2.82
C LEU A 320 5.40 5.71 -4.35
N GLN A 321 6.05 6.70 -4.98
CA GLN A 321 6.26 6.72 -6.42
C GLN A 321 7.11 5.53 -6.88
N GLY A 322 8.18 5.19 -6.15
CA GLY A 322 9.00 4.01 -6.44
C GLY A 322 8.21 2.71 -6.33
N ALA A 323 7.44 2.54 -5.25
CA ALA A 323 6.61 1.36 -5.03
C ALA A 323 5.52 1.20 -6.11
N LEU A 324 4.84 2.30 -6.50
CA LEU A 324 3.86 2.30 -7.58
C LEU A 324 4.48 1.99 -8.96
N VAL A 325 5.72 2.43 -9.21
CA VAL A 325 6.44 2.09 -10.45
C VAL A 325 6.72 0.59 -10.52
N ILE A 326 7.16 -0.04 -9.42
CA ILE A 326 7.36 -1.50 -9.34
C ILE A 326 6.02 -2.22 -9.56
N TYR A 327 4.95 -1.75 -8.92
CA TYR A 327 3.62 -2.33 -9.08
C TYR A 327 3.10 -2.24 -10.53
N ARG A 328 3.44 -1.16 -11.23
CA ARG A 328 3.17 -1.02 -12.67
C ARG A 328 4.00 -1.96 -13.54
N TRP A 329 5.26 -2.18 -13.20
CA TRP A 329 6.07 -3.19 -13.89
C TRP A 329 5.54 -4.60 -13.68
N HIS A 330 5.02 -4.90 -12.48
CA HIS A 330 4.36 -6.17 -12.19
C HIS A 330 3.14 -6.39 -13.11
N ASP A 331 2.24 -5.41 -13.16
CA ASP A 331 1.05 -5.47 -14.01
C ASP A 331 1.39 -5.61 -15.48
N ASN A 332 2.28 -4.75 -15.99
CA ASN A 332 2.69 -4.78 -17.39
C ASN A 332 3.34 -6.11 -17.77
N ALA A 333 4.19 -6.67 -16.90
CA ALA A 333 4.85 -7.93 -17.18
C ALA A 333 3.86 -9.09 -17.29
N ILE A 334 2.83 -9.15 -16.43
CA ILE A 334 1.75 -10.15 -16.51
C ILE A 334 0.88 -9.92 -17.75
N ILE A 335 0.52 -8.68 -18.04
CA ILE A 335 -0.27 -8.33 -19.23
C ILE A 335 0.50 -8.76 -20.50
N ASP A 336 1.80 -8.49 -20.57
CA ASP A 336 2.64 -8.87 -21.69
C ASP A 336 2.71 -10.39 -21.89
N THR A 337 2.79 -11.18 -20.81
CA THR A 337 2.76 -12.65 -20.94
C THR A 337 1.41 -13.13 -21.47
N LEU A 338 0.31 -12.51 -21.05
CA LEU A 338 -1.04 -12.83 -21.51
C LEU A 338 -1.28 -12.42 -22.97
N ILE A 339 -0.83 -11.25 -23.41
CA ILE A 339 -0.95 -10.80 -24.80
C ILE A 339 -0.10 -11.67 -25.73
N ASN A 340 1.12 -12.03 -25.32
CA ASN A 340 1.98 -12.89 -26.12
C ASN A 340 1.42 -14.31 -26.31
N ARG A 341 0.56 -14.80 -25.39
CA ARG A 341 -0.20 -16.05 -25.56
C ARG A 341 -1.20 -15.99 -26.74
N ARG A 342 -1.71 -14.79 -27.09
CA ARG A 342 -2.97 -14.62 -27.86
C ARG A 342 -2.83 -14.18 -29.32
N ASN A 343 -1.66 -14.33 -29.93
CA ASN A 343 -1.53 -14.09 -31.37
C ASN A 343 -2.19 -15.23 -32.19
N SER A 344 -3.52 -15.19 -32.43
CA SER A 344 -4.16 -15.61 -33.70
C SER A 344 -5.70 -15.60 -33.78
N ASP A 345 -6.53 -15.04 -32.89
CA ASP A 345 -7.98 -14.93 -33.22
C ASP A 345 -8.78 -13.92 -32.36
N ASP A 346 -9.87 -13.37 -32.94
CA ASP A 346 -10.67 -12.21 -32.51
C ASP A 346 -11.66 -12.43 -31.34
N THR A 347 -11.67 -13.58 -30.67
CA THR A 347 -12.52 -13.86 -29.49
C THR A 347 -12.03 -13.19 -28.17
N LYS A 348 -11.35 -12.04 -28.30
CA LYS A 348 -10.17 -11.60 -27.52
C LYS A 348 -10.33 -11.13 -26.06
N ASN A 349 -11.50 -10.68 -25.60
CA ASN A 349 -11.60 -10.03 -24.28
C ASN A 349 -12.08 -10.93 -23.13
N LYS A 350 -12.94 -11.92 -23.40
CA LYS A 350 -13.59 -12.73 -22.34
C LYS A 350 -12.61 -13.64 -21.61
N ASP A 351 -11.63 -14.20 -22.32
CA ASP A 351 -10.63 -15.07 -21.71
C ASP A 351 -9.59 -14.28 -20.90
N PHE A 352 -9.47 -12.96 -21.08
CA PHE A 352 -8.40 -12.15 -20.48
C PHE A 352 -8.53 -12.04 -18.96
N CYS A 353 -9.73 -11.69 -18.50
CA CYS A 353 -9.99 -11.57 -17.08
C CYS A 353 -9.99 -12.93 -16.39
N ILE A 354 -10.42 -14.01 -17.07
CA ILE A 354 -10.35 -15.37 -16.53
C ILE A 354 -8.89 -15.77 -16.30
N ASP A 355 -8.02 -15.56 -17.28
CA ASP A 355 -6.59 -15.83 -17.13
C ASP A 355 -5.95 -14.97 -16.03
N LEU A 356 -6.32 -13.68 -15.92
CA LEU A 356 -5.85 -12.80 -14.84
C LEU A 356 -6.28 -13.32 -13.47
N ILE A 357 -7.56 -13.67 -13.30
CA ILE A 357 -8.06 -14.22 -12.04
C ILE A 357 -7.30 -15.50 -11.70
N ALA A 358 -7.09 -16.39 -12.66
CA ALA A 358 -6.34 -17.62 -12.43
C ALA A 358 -4.92 -17.36 -11.91
N ILE A 359 -4.23 -16.32 -12.41
CA ILE A 359 -2.87 -15.95 -11.97
C ILE A 359 -2.86 -15.38 -10.55
N TYR A 360 -3.87 -14.60 -10.21
CA TYR A 360 -3.97 -13.87 -8.93
C TYR A 360 -4.79 -14.60 -7.85
N SER A 361 -5.25 -15.82 -8.14
CA SER A 361 -5.90 -16.71 -7.18
C SER A 361 -4.93 -17.78 -6.69
N SER A 362 -4.97 -18.11 -5.40
CA SER A 362 -4.09 -19.13 -4.80
C SER A 362 -4.34 -20.52 -5.42
N ARG A 363 -3.30 -21.16 -5.96
CA ARG A 363 -3.36 -22.47 -6.65
C ARG A 363 -3.78 -23.65 -5.76
N ASP A 364 -3.78 -23.51 -4.44
CA ASP A 364 -3.84 -24.67 -3.55
C ASP A 364 -5.24 -25.27 -3.33
N ASN A 365 -6.32 -24.67 -3.86
CA ASN A 365 -7.64 -25.29 -3.81
C ASN A 365 -8.47 -24.96 -5.07
N PHE A 366 -8.55 -25.91 -6.00
CA PHE A 366 -9.60 -25.98 -7.03
C PHE A 366 -10.96 -26.37 -6.42
N ARG A 367 -11.36 -25.64 -5.38
CA ARG A 367 -12.71 -25.68 -4.80
C ARG A 367 -13.21 -24.25 -4.69
N TYR A 368 -14.53 -24.11 -4.61
CA TYR A 368 -15.35 -22.90 -4.70
C TYR A 368 -14.99 -21.69 -3.80
N ASP A 369 -13.81 -21.67 -3.15
CA ASP A 369 -13.30 -20.62 -2.25
C ASP A 369 -12.02 -19.95 -2.79
N MET A 370 -11.90 -19.72 -4.10
CA MET A 370 -10.75 -18.97 -4.65
C MET A 370 -10.87 -17.47 -4.36
N GLU A 371 -9.98 -16.93 -3.52
CA GLU A 371 -9.83 -15.49 -3.34
C GLU A 371 -8.95 -14.89 -4.46
N CYS A 372 -9.53 -13.97 -5.25
CA CYS A 372 -8.78 -13.20 -6.24
C CYS A 372 -8.08 -12.01 -5.57
N THR A 373 -6.75 -11.93 -5.71
CA THR A 373 -5.93 -10.87 -5.08
C THR A 373 -5.49 -9.76 -6.05
N TYR A 374 -6.11 -9.67 -7.23
CA TYR A 374 -5.67 -8.75 -8.28
C TYR A 374 -5.53 -7.29 -7.81
N PHE A 375 -6.53 -6.76 -7.09
CA PHE A 375 -6.52 -5.38 -6.56
C PHE A 375 -5.85 -5.24 -5.20
N LYS A 376 -5.35 -6.33 -4.61
CA LYS A 376 -4.68 -6.29 -3.31
C LYS A 376 -3.39 -5.48 -3.42
N LEU A 377 -3.29 -4.42 -2.61
CA LEU A 377 -2.06 -3.66 -2.48
C LEU A 377 -1.01 -4.46 -1.69
N PRO A 378 0.22 -4.59 -2.20
CA PRO A 378 1.36 -5.09 -1.43
C PRO A 378 1.59 -4.28 -0.15
N SER A 379 2.12 -4.93 0.89
CA SER A 379 2.49 -4.32 2.18
C SER A 379 3.39 -3.10 1.99
N ILE A 380 4.36 -3.19 1.06
CA ILE A 380 5.28 -2.09 0.74
C ILE A 380 4.59 -0.82 0.24
N ILE A 381 3.43 -0.93 -0.44
CA ILE A 381 2.67 0.25 -0.89
C ILE A 381 1.88 0.81 0.30
N LYS A 382 1.27 -0.07 1.10
CA LYS A 382 0.48 0.34 2.28
C LYS A 382 1.31 1.10 3.31
N SER A 383 2.54 0.66 3.56
CA SER A 383 3.46 1.35 4.48
C SER A 383 3.92 2.72 3.98
N CYS A 384 3.84 2.98 2.67
CA CYS A 384 4.16 4.28 2.08
C CYS A 384 3.01 5.30 2.17
N ILE A 385 1.80 4.91 2.60
CA ILE A 385 0.65 5.82 2.66
C ILE A 385 0.78 6.73 3.87
N ALA A 386 1.07 8.01 3.64
CA ALA A 386 1.22 9.01 4.70
C ALA A 386 0.10 10.08 4.68
N SER A 387 -0.65 10.20 3.59
CA SER A 387 -1.72 11.20 3.46
C SER A 387 -2.91 10.73 2.60
N CYS A 388 -3.98 11.53 2.56
CA CYS A 388 -5.08 11.34 1.62
C CYS A 388 -4.66 11.51 0.16
N GLU A 389 -3.69 12.38 -0.17
CA GLU A 389 -3.20 12.52 -1.55
C GLU A 389 -2.51 11.25 -2.05
N ASP A 390 -1.84 10.53 -1.15
CA ASP A 390 -1.23 9.23 -1.47
C ASP A 390 -2.31 8.20 -1.84
N ILE A 391 -3.41 8.16 -1.08
CA ILE A 391 -4.56 7.28 -1.36
C ILE A 391 -5.18 7.63 -2.72
N GLU A 392 -5.33 8.92 -3.02
CA GLU A 392 -5.84 9.39 -4.30
C GLU A 392 -4.95 8.99 -5.49
N ARG A 393 -3.63 9.08 -5.33
CA ARG A 393 -2.66 8.61 -6.33
C ARG A 393 -2.76 7.10 -6.55
N ILE A 394 -2.83 6.32 -5.47
CA ILE A 394 -3.00 4.86 -5.54
C ILE A 394 -4.31 4.52 -6.25
N HIS A 395 -5.40 5.19 -5.89
CA HIS A 395 -6.70 4.93 -6.50
C HIS A 395 -6.74 5.29 -7.97
N SER A 396 -6.17 6.44 -8.37
CA SER A 396 -6.00 6.81 -9.77
C SER A 396 -5.21 5.76 -10.56
N TYR A 397 -4.21 5.12 -9.95
CA TYR A 397 -3.51 4.01 -10.57
C TYR A 397 -4.42 2.78 -10.74
N ILE A 398 -5.11 2.36 -9.67
CA ILE A 398 -5.94 1.14 -9.66
C ILE A 398 -7.08 1.20 -10.68
N VAL A 399 -7.82 2.31 -10.77
CA VAL A 399 -8.94 2.45 -11.72
C VAL A 399 -8.48 2.48 -13.19
N ASN A 400 -7.19 2.72 -13.43
CA ASN A 400 -6.60 2.70 -14.77
C ASN A 400 -5.99 1.34 -15.14
N ARG A 401 -6.05 0.33 -14.28
CA ARG A 401 -5.54 -1.02 -14.60
C ARG A 401 -6.43 -1.69 -15.64
N GLN A 402 -5.82 -2.46 -16.56
CA GLN A 402 -6.56 -3.15 -17.62
C GLN A 402 -7.61 -4.13 -17.10
N GLY A 403 -7.34 -4.79 -15.96
CA GLY A 403 -8.32 -5.66 -15.32
C GLY A 403 -9.58 -4.91 -14.88
N PHE A 404 -9.48 -3.65 -14.47
CA PHE A 404 -10.61 -2.78 -14.14
C PHE A 404 -11.35 -2.30 -15.40
N MET A 405 -10.64 -1.78 -16.40
CA MET A 405 -11.25 -1.26 -17.63
C MET A 405 -12.05 -2.32 -18.43
N ASN A 406 -11.66 -3.60 -18.34
CA ASN A 406 -12.30 -4.68 -19.08
C ASN A 406 -13.48 -5.33 -18.34
N GLN A 407 -13.81 -4.90 -17.11
CA GLN A 407 -14.89 -5.45 -16.29
C GLN A 407 -16.26 -5.36 -16.97
N GLY A 408 -16.55 -4.28 -17.71
CA GLY A 408 -17.84 -4.07 -18.37
C GLY A 408 -18.23 -5.14 -19.41
N SER A 409 -17.28 -5.96 -19.86
CA SER A 409 -17.52 -7.01 -20.87
C SER A 409 -18.00 -8.36 -20.31
N LEU A 410 -18.13 -8.50 -18.99
CA LEU A 410 -18.30 -9.78 -18.28
C LEU A 410 -19.50 -9.85 -17.31
N ALA A 411 -20.43 -8.90 -17.38
CA ALA A 411 -21.48 -8.64 -16.37
C ALA A 411 -22.37 -9.83 -15.92
N ASP A 412 -22.30 -11.01 -16.57
CA ASP A 412 -23.17 -12.16 -16.30
C ASP A 412 -22.42 -13.47 -15.91
N LYS A 413 -21.17 -13.43 -15.43
CA LYS A 413 -20.39 -14.66 -15.15
C LYS A 413 -19.68 -14.69 -13.80
N GLU A 414 -19.58 -15.86 -13.18
CA GLU A 414 -18.90 -16.11 -11.89
C GLU A 414 -17.48 -15.48 -11.75
N PRO A 415 -16.60 -15.46 -12.78
CA PRO A 415 -15.30 -14.79 -12.70
C PRO A 415 -15.41 -13.26 -12.50
N TYR A 416 -16.47 -12.63 -13.00
CA TYR A 416 -16.71 -11.20 -12.78
C TYR A 416 -16.91 -10.91 -11.29
N ASN A 417 -17.68 -11.73 -10.59
CA ASN A 417 -17.95 -11.56 -9.16
C ASN A 417 -16.66 -11.65 -8.33
N MET A 418 -15.74 -12.56 -8.67
CA MET A 418 -14.45 -12.68 -7.98
C MET A 418 -13.58 -11.41 -8.13
N MET A 419 -13.58 -10.80 -9.32
CA MET A 419 -12.83 -9.58 -9.57
C MET A 419 -13.48 -8.35 -8.91
N VAL A 420 -14.81 -8.28 -8.89
CA VAL A 420 -15.57 -7.25 -8.15
C VAL A 420 -15.31 -7.36 -6.66
N GLU A 421 -15.34 -8.57 -6.08
CA GLU A 421 -15.05 -8.82 -4.67
C GLU A 421 -13.62 -8.40 -4.30
N SER A 422 -12.64 -8.66 -5.18
CA SER A 422 -11.26 -8.19 -5.00
C SER A 422 -11.19 -6.66 -4.96
N TYR A 423 -11.93 -5.98 -5.84
CA TYR A 423 -12.02 -4.51 -5.85
C TYR A 423 -12.73 -3.97 -4.60
N TYR A 424 -13.82 -4.61 -4.17
CA TYR A 424 -14.56 -4.29 -2.95
C TYR A 424 -13.63 -4.27 -1.74
N ARG A 425 -12.85 -5.35 -1.53
CA ARG A 425 -11.88 -5.45 -0.42
C ARG A 425 -10.80 -4.38 -0.48
N TYR A 426 -10.28 -4.10 -1.68
CA TYR A 426 -9.32 -3.03 -1.90
C TYR A 426 -9.92 -1.66 -1.51
N PHE A 427 -11.10 -1.34 -2.02
CA PHE A 427 -11.73 -0.05 -1.84
C PHE A 427 -12.11 0.17 -0.37
N GLN A 428 -12.61 -0.85 0.32
CA GLN A 428 -12.83 -0.79 1.78
C GLN A 428 -11.54 -0.55 2.56
N SER A 429 -10.44 -1.21 2.20
CA SER A 429 -9.13 -0.96 2.81
C SER A 429 -8.68 0.49 2.60
N MET A 430 -8.99 1.09 1.45
CA MET A 430 -8.70 2.50 1.17
C MET A 430 -9.62 3.45 1.94
N LEU A 431 -10.93 3.15 2.04
CA LEU A 431 -11.87 3.94 2.87
C LEU A 431 -11.44 3.96 4.33
N HIS A 432 -11.01 2.82 4.87
CA HIS A 432 -10.49 2.75 6.24
C HIS A 432 -9.21 3.58 6.41
N SER A 433 -8.27 3.47 5.45
CA SER A 433 -7.04 4.26 5.46
C SER A 433 -7.31 5.76 5.29
N TYR A 434 -8.32 6.13 4.51
CA TYR A 434 -8.69 7.53 4.30
C TYR A 434 -9.26 8.15 5.59
N GLY A 435 -10.08 7.39 6.33
CA GLY A 435 -10.64 7.81 7.61
C GLY A 435 -9.58 8.17 8.66
N SER A 436 -8.43 7.47 8.69
CA SER A 436 -7.36 7.78 9.66
C SER A 436 -6.62 9.10 9.39
N TYR A 437 -6.72 9.62 8.17
CA TYR A 437 -6.12 10.89 7.76
C TYR A 437 -7.14 12.03 7.62
N PHE A 438 -8.44 11.72 7.66
CA PHE A 438 -9.53 12.68 7.44
C PHE A 438 -9.44 13.91 8.35
N ASN A 439 -9.22 13.74 9.65
CA ASN A 439 -9.14 14.84 10.62
C ASN A 439 -7.95 15.79 10.39
N LYS A 440 -6.96 15.40 9.56
CA LYS A 440 -5.80 16.25 9.21
C LYS A 440 -6.06 17.13 7.99
N LEU A 441 -7.17 16.91 7.27
CA LEU A 441 -7.53 17.69 6.09
C LEU A 441 -8.05 19.08 6.51
N GLY A 442 -7.45 20.13 5.95
CA GLY A 442 -8.08 21.44 5.94
C GLY A 442 -9.32 21.43 5.04
N TYR A 443 -10.29 22.30 5.32
CA TYR A 443 -11.63 22.39 4.68
C TYR A 443 -11.69 22.47 3.13
N ARG A 444 -10.55 22.50 2.41
CA ARG A 444 -10.45 22.85 0.98
C ARG A 444 -9.92 21.75 0.06
N TYR A 445 -9.62 20.56 0.54
CA TYR A 445 -9.08 19.48 -0.31
C TYR A 445 -9.99 18.25 -0.29
N TYR A 446 -10.86 18.13 -1.31
CA TYR A 446 -11.57 16.89 -1.59
C TYR A 446 -11.53 16.62 -3.10
N SER A 447 -11.00 15.46 -3.47
CA SER A 447 -10.47 15.17 -4.80
C SER A 447 -11.06 13.91 -5.46
N ASN A 448 -10.57 13.62 -6.67
CA ASN A 448 -10.84 12.56 -7.63
C ASN A 448 -11.13 11.16 -7.08
N PHE A 449 -10.70 10.80 -5.86
CA PHE A 449 -11.01 9.49 -5.23
C PHE A 449 -12.52 9.27 -5.08
N PHE A 450 -13.29 10.35 -4.92
CA PHE A 450 -14.75 10.30 -4.84
C PHE A 450 -15.45 10.86 -6.09
N GLY A 451 -14.75 10.92 -7.22
CA GLY A 451 -15.25 11.44 -8.50
C GLY A 451 -14.99 12.93 -8.73
N VAL A 452 -14.61 13.31 -9.96
CA VAL A 452 -14.39 14.72 -10.36
C VAL A 452 -15.71 15.49 -10.31
N HIS A 453 -15.62 16.74 -9.85
CA HIS A 453 -16.63 17.81 -9.71
C HIS A 453 -17.60 18.11 -10.89
N ARG A 454 -17.80 17.23 -11.89
CA ARG A 454 -18.67 17.50 -13.05
C ARG A 454 -19.66 16.41 -13.48
N ASN A 455 -19.73 15.26 -12.80
CA ASN A 455 -20.91 14.38 -12.83
C ASN A 455 -21.19 13.91 -11.40
N ARG A 456 -22.39 14.20 -10.89
CA ARG A 456 -22.66 14.38 -9.46
C ARG A 456 -22.68 13.12 -8.59
N PHE A 457 -22.35 11.94 -9.10
CA PHE A 457 -22.50 10.70 -8.36
C PHE A 457 -21.36 9.73 -8.65
N MET A 458 -20.95 8.99 -7.61
CA MET A 458 -20.15 7.78 -7.79
C MET A 458 -20.89 6.78 -8.66
N ASN A 459 -20.16 5.85 -9.26
CA ASN A 459 -20.85 4.74 -9.90
C ASN A 459 -21.63 3.93 -8.83
N GLU A 460 -22.64 3.18 -9.28
CA GLU A 460 -23.52 2.44 -8.37
C GLU A 460 -22.74 1.45 -7.50
N GLN A 461 -21.69 0.83 -8.05
CA GLN A 461 -20.85 -0.15 -7.34
C GLN A 461 -20.05 0.47 -6.18
N GLU A 462 -19.43 1.63 -6.39
CA GLU A 462 -18.73 2.39 -5.35
C GLU A 462 -19.70 2.84 -4.26
N SER A 463 -20.90 3.27 -4.67
CA SER A 463 -21.96 3.66 -3.73
C SER A 463 -22.39 2.49 -2.84
N GLU A 464 -22.49 1.28 -3.40
CA GLU A 464 -22.72 0.04 -2.63
C GLU A 464 -21.59 -0.24 -1.63
N ILE A 465 -20.33 -0.18 -2.08
CA ILE A 465 -19.19 -0.46 -1.20
C ILE A 465 -19.15 0.52 -0.01
N ILE A 466 -19.40 1.81 -0.26
CA ILE A 466 -19.43 2.83 0.79
C ILE A 466 -20.61 2.60 1.72
N TYR A 467 -21.79 2.27 1.20
CA TYR A 467 -22.95 1.94 2.03
C TYR A 467 -22.65 0.76 2.97
N ASP A 468 -22.09 -0.33 2.44
CA ASP A 468 -21.74 -1.51 3.23
C ASP A 468 -20.63 -1.21 4.25
N TYR A 469 -19.69 -0.32 3.91
CA TYR A 469 -18.70 0.18 4.86
C TYR A 469 -19.34 0.98 5.99
N LEU A 470 -20.24 1.93 5.65
CA LEU A 470 -20.90 2.81 6.61
C LEU A 470 -21.77 2.05 7.60
N ILE A 471 -22.55 1.07 7.14
CA ILE A 471 -23.38 0.27 8.05
C ILE A 471 -22.50 -0.47 9.07
N ASN A 472 -21.30 -0.89 8.70
CA ASN A 472 -20.40 -1.63 9.59
C ASN A 472 -19.45 -0.73 10.39
N LEU A 473 -19.53 0.59 10.23
CA LEU A 473 -18.66 1.54 10.92
C LEU A 473 -19.02 1.64 12.41
N GLU A 474 -18.01 1.54 13.27
CA GLU A 474 -18.17 1.72 14.71
C GLU A 474 -18.57 3.17 15.04
N TYR A 475 -19.41 3.36 16.05
CA TYR A 475 -19.84 4.68 16.49
C TYR A 475 -18.78 5.34 17.40
N THR A 476 -18.13 6.39 16.91
CA THR A 476 -17.24 7.31 17.63
C THR A 476 -17.46 8.74 17.11
N GLU A 477 -17.01 9.78 17.81
CA GLU A 477 -17.15 11.16 17.31
C GLU A 477 -16.33 11.39 16.02
N ASP A 478 -15.12 10.82 15.93
CA ASP A 478 -14.32 10.87 14.70
C ASP A 478 -15.00 10.13 13.54
N SER A 479 -15.58 8.95 13.80
CA SER A 479 -16.26 8.19 12.76
C SER A 479 -17.57 8.85 12.32
N LYS A 480 -18.21 9.65 13.19
CA LYS A 480 -19.41 10.43 12.87
C LYS A 480 -19.14 11.52 11.84
N GLU A 481 -18.07 12.29 12.00
CA GLU A 481 -17.69 13.31 11.02
C GLU A 481 -17.33 12.67 9.68
N TYR A 482 -16.56 11.58 9.71
CA TYR A 482 -16.18 10.86 8.51
C TYR A 482 -17.39 10.18 7.82
N ALA A 483 -18.30 9.58 8.59
CA ALA A 483 -19.54 8.99 8.06
C ALA A 483 -20.41 10.05 7.38
N LEU A 484 -20.57 11.23 8.00
CA LEU A 484 -21.30 12.35 7.40
C LEU A 484 -20.67 12.76 6.06
N PHE A 485 -19.34 12.83 6.01
CA PHE A 485 -18.61 13.12 4.78
C PHE A 485 -18.89 12.09 3.67
N LEU A 486 -18.82 10.79 3.98
CA LEU A 486 -19.07 9.71 3.02
C LEU A 486 -20.54 9.65 2.57
N ILE A 487 -21.49 9.77 3.50
CA ILE A 487 -22.93 9.76 3.22
C ILE A 487 -23.32 10.89 2.26
N ASN A 488 -22.68 12.05 2.38
CA ASN A 488 -22.90 13.19 1.50
C ASN A 488 -22.46 12.94 0.05
N LYS A 489 -21.72 11.87 -0.23
CA LYS A 489 -21.33 11.46 -1.58
C LYS A 489 -22.30 10.47 -2.24
N LEU A 490 -23.23 9.90 -1.46
CA LEU A 490 -24.17 8.88 -1.93
C LEU A 490 -25.49 9.50 -2.39
N ASP A 491 -26.20 8.84 -3.30
CA ASP A 491 -27.57 9.19 -3.68
C ASP A 491 -28.54 9.12 -2.49
N PHE A 492 -29.66 9.85 -2.57
CA PHE A 492 -30.68 9.86 -1.51
C PHE A 492 -31.14 8.45 -1.11
N LYS A 493 -31.31 7.53 -2.08
CA LYS A 493 -31.72 6.14 -1.84
C LYS A 493 -30.83 5.40 -0.84
N TYR A 494 -29.52 5.64 -0.85
CA TYR A 494 -28.57 5.04 0.11
C TYR A 494 -28.65 5.71 1.47
N ARG A 495 -28.77 7.04 1.52
CA ARG A 495 -28.90 7.79 2.78
C ARG A 495 -30.17 7.38 3.52
N ALA A 496 -31.29 7.29 2.80
CA ALA A 496 -32.55 6.82 3.34
C ALA A 496 -32.42 5.39 3.87
N SER A 497 -31.81 4.49 3.09
CA SER A 497 -31.55 3.10 3.50
C SER A 497 -30.71 3.05 4.78
N PHE A 498 -29.67 3.90 4.90
CA PHE A 498 -28.79 3.96 6.07
C PHE A 498 -29.54 4.42 7.32
N VAL A 499 -30.42 5.42 7.21
CA VAL A 499 -31.28 5.88 8.31
C VAL A 499 -32.24 4.77 8.76
N PHE A 500 -32.96 4.15 7.82
CA PHE A 500 -33.86 3.03 8.12
C PHE A 500 -33.14 1.87 8.78
N TYR A 501 -31.97 1.51 8.26
CA TYR A 501 -31.16 0.43 8.76
C TYR A 501 -30.70 0.65 10.20
N ASN A 502 -30.31 1.88 10.56
CA ASN A 502 -29.86 2.20 11.91
C ASN A 502 -31.02 2.35 12.91
N ILE A 503 -32.17 2.91 12.51
CA ILE A 503 -33.31 3.09 13.45
C ILE A 503 -34.09 1.79 13.67
N LEU A 504 -34.17 0.93 12.65
CA LEU A 504 -34.81 -0.38 12.75
C LEU A 504 -33.83 -1.49 13.19
N TYR A 505 -32.62 -1.12 13.60
CA TYR A 505 -31.66 -2.08 14.11
C TYR A 505 -32.14 -2.67 15.44
N THR A 506 -32.04 -3.99 15.59
CA THR A 506 -32.58 -4.72 16.75
C THR A 506 -31.48 -5.33 17.63
N GLY A 507 -30.21 -5.03 17.34
CA GLY A 507 -29.07 -5.47 18.16
C GLY A 507 -28.74 -4.43 19.23
N SER A 508 -28.31 -4.89 20.40
CA SER A 508 -28.05 -4.06 21.59
C SER A 508 -26.79 -3.19 21.53
N SER A 509 -25.99 -3.28 20.46
CA SER A 509 -24.63 -2.72 20.42
C SER A 509 -24.48 -1.43 19.60
N ARG A 510 -25.47 -1.01 18.80
CA ARG A 510 -25.32 0.19 17.96
C ARG A 510 -25.83 1.46 18.61
N LYS A 511 -24.92 2.40 18.86
CA LYS A 511 -25.22 3.75 19.38
C LYS A 511 -25.79 4.71 18.32
N TRP A 512 -25.64 4.39 17.02
CA TRP A 512 -26.12 5.21 15.90
C TRP A 512 -27.62 5.54 15.99
N GLU A 513 -28.45 4.65 16.52
CA GLU A 513 -29.91 4.85 16.67
C GLU A 513 -30.30 6.05 17.55
N LYS A 514 -29.35 6.56 18.36
CA LYS A 514 -29.55 7.70 19.26
C LYS A 514 -29.29 9.04 18.56
N ASP A 515 -28.58 9.05 17.44
CA ASP A 515 -28.09 10.26 16.79
C ASP A 515 -29.11 10.86 15.79
N ILE A 516 -30.35 11.02 16.23
CA ILE A 516 -31.49 11.40 15.37
C ILE A 516 -31.30 12.76 14.68
N LEU A 517 -30.68 13.73 15.36
CA LEU A 517 -30.37 15.05 14.77
C LEU A 517 -29.35 14.95 13.63
N LEU A 518 -28.43 13.98 13.68
CA LEU A 518 -27.50 13.73 12.59
C LEU A 518 -28.23 13.16 11.38
N PHE A 519 -29.14 12.20 11.59
CA PHE A 519 -29.94 11.61 10.51
C PHE A 519 -30.85 12.62 9.84
N GLU A 520 -31.47 13.52 10.60
CA GLU A 520 -32.20 14.67 10.06
C GLU A 520 -31.29 15.51 9.14
N LYS A 521 -30.10 15.89 9.62
CA LYS A 521 -29.11 16.64 8.85
C LYS A 521 -28.67 15.89 7.57
N ILE A 522 -28.60 14.57 7.61
CA ILE A 522 -28.24 13.73 6.45
C ILE A 522 -29.33 13.78 5.36
N ILE A 523 -30.60 13.72 5.75
CA ILE A 523 -31.73 13.71 4.83
C ILE A 523 -32.01 15.10 4.24
N ASN A 524 -31.82 16.17 5.02
CA ASN A 524 -32.17 17.53 4.62
C ASN A 524 -31.12 18.30 3.80
N GLN A 525 -29.95 17.71 3.53
CA GLN A 525 -28.89 18.40 2.79
C GLN A 525 -29.15 18.42 1.27
N ASN A 526 -29.52 19.58 0.70
CA ASN A 526 -29.27 20.06 -0.68
C ASN A 526 -29.83 19.29 -1.91
N TRP A 527 -30.85 18.44 -1.79
CA TRP A 527 -31.49 17.82 -2.97
C TRP A 527 -32.99 18.10 -2.96
N LEU A 528 -33.40 19.15 -3.67
CA LEU A 528 -34.78 19.67 -3.67
C LEU A 528 -35.79 18.76 -4.39
N ASP A 529 -35.32 17.73 -5.13
CA ASP A 529 -36.18 16.97 -6.06
C ASP A 529 -36.35 15.48 -5.70
N GLU A 530 -35.57 14.93 -4.75
CA GLU A 530 -35.64 13.50 -4.38
C GLU A 530 -36.33 13.32 -3.03
N SER A 531 -37.24 12.34 -2.95
CA SER A 531 -38.04 12.09 -1.77
C SER A 531 -38.23 10.60 -1.51
N ILE A 532 -38.33 10.22 -0.24
CA ILE A 532 -38.61 8.84 0.17
C ILE A 532 -40.00 8.36 -0.30
N TYR A 533 -40.88 9.28 -0.72
CA TYR A 533 -42.18 8.96 -1.30
C TYR A 533 -42.11 8.52 -2.77
N ASP A 534 -40.95 8.67 -3.44
CA ASP A 534 -40.72 8.10 -4.76
C ASP A 534 -40.73 6.56 -4.68
N LYS A 535 -41.53 5.93 -5.56
CA LYS A 535 -41.69 4.47 -5.62
C LYS A 535 -40.35 3.75 -5.83
N ASN A 536 -39.47 4.26 -6.69
CA ASN A 536 -38.18 3.63 -7.01
C ASN A 536 -37.24 3.68 -5.80
N ILE A 537 -37.23 4.81 -5.09
CA ILE A 537 -36.43 5.00 -3.88
C ILE A 537 -36.94 4.09 -2.77
N LEU A 538 -38.26 4.02 -2.57
CA LEU A 538 -38.88 3.14 -1.58
C LEU A 538 -38.59 1.65 -1.86
N GLU A 539 -38.69 1.23 -3.11
CA GLU A 539 -38.41 -0.15 -3.51
C GLU A 539 -36.94 -0.53 -3.32
N PHE A 540 -36.03 0.41 -3.60
CA PHE A 540 -34.60 0.26 -3.31
C PHE A 540 -34.36 0.08 -1.81
N VAL A 541 -34.90 0.96 -0.95
CA VAL A 541 -34.76 0.87 0.51
C VAL A 541 -35.30 -0.45 1.03
N CYS A 542 -36.50 -0.86 0.58
CA CYS A 542 -37.09 -2.14 0.96
C CYS A 542 -36.18 -3.33 0.62
N THR A 543 -35.61 -3.31 -0.58
CA THR A 543 -34.70 -4.38 -1.06
C THR A 543 -33.41 -4.40 -0.25
N LYS A 544 -32.83 -3.22 0.04
CA LYS A 544 -31.61 -3.11 0.85
C LYS A 544 -31.81 -3.61 2.27
N ILE A 545 -32.89 -3.22 2.93
CA ILE A 545 -33.16 -3.68 4.29
C ILE A 545 -33.43 -5.19 4.31
N LYS A 546 -34.22 -5.71 3.37
CA LYS A 546 -34.51 -7.15 3.24
C LYS A 546 -33.24 -7.99 3.09
N ASN A 547 -32.25 -7.51 2.34
CA ASN A 547 -31.00 -8.21 2.09
C ASN A 547 -29.92 -7.96 3.15
N SER A 548 -30.21 -7.12 4.15
CA SER A 548 -29.27 -6.80 5.24
C SER A 548 -29.40 -7.73 6.44
N ASN A 549 -28.49 -7.60 7.40
CA ASN A 549 -28.50 -8.36 8.65
C ASN A 549 -29.79 -8.21 9.49
N ILE A 550 -30.62 -7.19 9.24
CA ILE A 550 -31.90 -6.99 9.94
C ILE A 550 -33.12 -7.44 9.12
N GLY A 551 -32.95 -7.82 7.86
CA GLY A 551 -34.05 -8.17 6.95
C GLY A 551 -34.84 -9.41 7.38
N HIS A 552 -34.24 -10.31 8.15
CA HIS A 552 -34.94 -11.46 8.75
C HIS A 552 -35.94 -11.06 9.85
N ARG A 553 -35.87 -9.81 10.36
CA ARG A 553 -36.70 -9.26 11.44
C ARG A 553 -37.62 -8.14 10.98
N ILE A 554 -37.29 -7.47 9.88
CA ILE A 554 -37.98 -6.28 9.37
C ILE A 554 -38.50 -6.59 7.96
N ASN A 555 -39.82 -6.65 7.82
CA ASN A 555 -40.48 -6.88 6.53
C ASN A 555 -40.55 -5.58 5.71
N SER A 556 -40.50 -5.70 4.38
CA SER A 556 -40.70 -4.57 3.45
C SER A 556 -42.09 -3.94 3.59
N ASP A 557 -43.11 -4.72 3.96
CA ASP A 557 -44.45 -4.19 4.22
C ASP A 557 -44.48 -3.21 5.39
N LEU A 558 -43.64 -3.43 6.42
CA LEU A 558 -43.50 -2.50 7.54
C LEU A 558 -42.91 -1.18 7.04
N ILE A 559 -41.87 -1.21 6.20
CA ILE A 559 -41.24 0.02 5.66
C ILE A 559 -42.25 0.81 4.81
N LYS A 560 -42.96 0.12 3.90
CA LYS A 560 -44.03 0.73 3.08
C LYS A 560 -45.12 1.33 3.95
N TRP A 561 -45.50 0.64 5.02
CA TRP A 561 -46.49 1.12 5.98
C TRP A 561 -45.99 2.36 6.73
N ILE A 562 -44.74 2.39 7.19
CA ILE A 562 -44.17 3.56 7.87
C ILE A 562 -44.26 4.77 6.94
N ILE A 563 -43.75 4.67 5.71
CA ILE A 563 -43.74 5.77 4.74
C ILE A 563 -45.15 6.26 4.42
N LYS A 564 -46.11 5.35 4.19
CA LYS A 564 -47.51 5.71 3.94
C LYS A 564 -48.12 6.54 5.08
N ASN A 565 -47.70 6.29 6.33
CA ASN A 565 -48.28 6.92 7.51
C ASN A 565 -47.46 8.12 8.04
N MET A 566 -46.28 8.40 7.50
CA MET A 566 -45.47 9.57 7.91
C MET A 566 -46.16 10.90 7.59
N THR A 567 -46.87 10.98 6.46
CA THR A 567 -47.54 12.19 5.96
C THR A 567 -48.83 12.54 6.70
N ILE A 568 -49.37 11.63 7.50
CA ILE A 568 -50.65 11.85 8.20
C ILE A 568 -50.42 12.90 9.31
N SER A 569 -51.18 14.00 9.28
CA SER A 569 -51.06 15.08 10.26
C SER A 569 -51.70 14.76 11.62
N GLN A 570 -52.59 13.78 11.68
CA GLN A 570 -53.28 13.32 12.89
C GLN A 570 -52.82 11.90 13.25
N LEU A 571 -52.60 11.64 14.53
CA LEU A 571 -52.38 10.26 14.98
C LEU A 571 -53.69 9.49 14.79
N ASN A 572 -53.63 8.22 14.40
CA ASN A 572 -54.80 7.34 14.40
C ASN A 572 -54.54 6.12 15.30
N GLU A 573 -55.62 5.47 15.74
CA GLU A 573 -55.53 4.27 16.59
C GLU A 573 -54.82 3.12 15.85
N GLU A 574 -55.03 3.00 14.54
CA GLU A 574 -54.39 1.99 13.69
C GLU A 574 -52.84 2.07 13.70
N VAL A 575 -52.27 3.29 13.73
CA VAL A 575 -50.82 3.51 13.84
C VAL A 575 -50.30 3.03 15.18
N LEU A 576 -51.00 3.34 16.27
CA LEU A 576 -50.60 2.89 17.60
C LEU A 576 -50.73 1.37 17.76
N GLU A 577 -51.82 0.78 17.26
CA GLU A 577 -52.03 -0.67 17.24
C GLU A 577 -50.97 -1.40 16.43
N ARG A 578 -50.60 -0.86 15.26
CA ARG A 578 -49.53 -1.46 14.46
C ARG A 578 -48.18 -1.34 15.16
N CYS A 579 -47.83 -0.17 15.70
CA CYS A 579 -46.59 0.02 16.43
C CYS A 579 -46.46 -0.91 17.65
N SER A 580 -47.58 -1.26 18.28
CA SER A 580 -47.59 -2.09 19.50
C SER A 580 -47.70 -3.58 19.23
N SER A 581 -48.21 -3.97 18.06
CA SER A 581 -48.26 -5.37 17.63
C SER A 581 -46.95 -5.86 17.01
N GLU A 582 -46.11 -4.95 16.52
CA GLU A 582 -44.80 -5.28 15.95
C GLU A 582 -43.76 -5.54 17.03
N ARG A 583 -43.04 -6.66 16.91
CA ARG A 583 -42.03 -7.06 17.91
C ARG A 583 -40.77 -6.18 17.90
N ASN A 584 -40.41 -5.67 16.72
CA ASN A 584 -39.14 -5.00 16.47
C ASN A 584 -39.29 -3.50 16.13
N PHE A 585 -40.49 -2.97 16.35
CA PHE A 585 -40.84 -1.59 16.04
C PHE A 585 -41.64 -1.00 17.19
N SER A 586 -41.51 0.30 17.40
CA SER A 586 -42.16 1.01 18.50
C SER A 586 -42.64 2.37 18.02
N TYR A 587 -43.60 2.94 18.75
CA TYR A 587 -44.07 4.29 18.48
C TYR A 587 -42.92 5.32 18.53
N SER A 588 -41.94 5.12 19.41
CA SER A 588 -40.75 5.99 19.48
C SER A 588 -39.92 5.97 18.20
N GLN A 589 -39.75 4.79 17.56
CA GLN A 589 -39.05 4.67 16.28
C GLN A 589 -39.85 5.30 15.14
N PHE A 590 -41.18 5.14 15.14
CA PHE A 590 -42.07 5.79 14.17
C PHE A 590 -41.91 7.32 14.22
N ILE A 591 -41.97 7.91 15.42
CA ILE A 591 -41.88 9.35 15.61
C ILE A 591 -40.49 9.88 15.25
N LYS A 592 -39.41 9.15 15.58
CA LYS A 592 -38.05 9.48 15.16
C LYS A 592 -37.91 9.50 13.62
N LEU A 593 -38.42 8.46 12.95
CA LEU A 593 -38.40 8.38 11.48
C LEU A 593 -39.25 9.48 10.84
N LYS A 594 -40.43 9.77 11.39
CA LYS A 594 -41.28 10.88 10.95
C LYS A 594 -40.55 12.22 11.06
N TYR A 595 -39.86 12.47 12.18
CA TYR A 595 -39.07 13.69 12.36
C TYR A 595 -37.96 13.83 11.32
N ILE A 596 -37.26 12.73 10.99
CA ILE A 596 -36.12 12.75 10.06
C ILE A 596 -36.57 13.00 8.61
N PHE A 597 -37.69 12.40 8.17
CA PHE A 597 -38.11 12.43 6.76
C PHE A 597 -39.21 13.46 6.45
N ASN A 598 -39.80 14.12 7.45
CA ASN A 598 -40.83 15.11 7.24
C ASN A 598 -40.23 16.54 7.26
N GLN A 599 -40.37 17.27 6.16
CA GLN A 599 -39.83 18.63 6.00
C GLN A 599 -40.73 19.70 6.66
N ASP A 600 -42.01 19.41 6.89
CA ASP A 600 -42.95 20.31 7.54
C ASP A 600 -42.94 20.11 9.07
N TYR A 601 -41.93 20.66 9.73
CA TYR A 601 -41.78 20.66 11.20
C TYR A 601 -42.93 21.34 11.95
N TYR A 602 -43.76 22.12 11.25
CA TYR A 602 -44.93 22.78 11.80
C TYR A 602 -46.15 21.86 11.93
N CYS A 603 -46.13 20.67 11.32
CA CYS A 603 -47.14 19.63 11.56
C CYS A 603 -46.75 18.80 12.77
N SER A 604 -46.87 19.38 13.97
CA SER A 604 -47.00 18.58 15.19
C SER A 604 -48.14 17.58 14.96
N LEU A 605 -47.93 16.29 15.20
CA LEU A 605 -49.01 15.31 15.18
C LEU A 605 -50.10 15.81 16.12
N ASN A 606 -51.27 16.14 15.57
CA ASN A 606 -52.39 16.57 16.39
C ASN A 606 -52.92 15.33 17.10
N LEU A 607 -52.52 15.19 18.36
CA LEU A 607 -52.87 14.05 19.19
C LEU A 607 -54.24 14.22 19.86
N ASN A 608 -54.83 15.43 19.79
CA ASN A 608 -56.05 15.81 20.51
C ASN A 608 -57.30 15.01 20.06
N THR A 609 -57.22 14.29 18.96
CA THR A 609 -58.34 13.53 18.38
C THR A 609 -58.37 12.05 18.78
N VAL A 610 -57.30 11.52 19.40
CA VAL A 610 -57.19 10.09 19.75
C VAL A 610 -57.36 9.87 21.24
N ASP A 611 -58.26 8.94 21.59
CA ASP A 611 -58.40 8.47 22.97
C ASP A 611 -57.33 7.43 23.31
N LEU A 612 -56.16 7.92 23.77
CA LEU A 612 -55.03 7.08 24.18
C LEU A 612 -55.36 6.13 25.36
N ASN A 613 -56.52 6.24 25.99
CA ASN A 613 -56.94 5.36 27.08
C ASN A 613 -57.71 4.13 26.59
N LYS A 614 -58.24 4.13 25.36
CA LYS A 614 -58.94 2.99 24.75
C LYS A 614 -58.00 2.00 24.05
N THR A 615 -56.78 2.42 23.76
CA THR A 615 -55.75 1.58 23.15
C THR A 615 -55.08 0.69 24.20
N SER A 616 -55.81 -0.32 24.67
CA SER A 616 -55.27 -1.34 25.58
C SER A 616 -54.49 -2.40 24.78
N PHE A 617 -53.16 -2.36 24.83
CA PHE A 617 -52.32 -3.35 24.17
C PHE A 617 -52.22 -4.66 24.96
N LYS A 618 -52.03 -5.79 24.26
CA LYS A 618 -51.86 -7.13 24.85
C LYS A 618 -50.55 -7.31 25.66
N SER A 619 -49.75 -6.25 25.84
CA SER A 619 -48.47 -6.31 26.55
C SER A 619 -48.62 -5.85 28.01
N TYR A 620 -47.88 -6.47 28.93
CA TYR A 620 -47.90 -6.15 30.36
C TYR A 620 -47.35 -4.75 30.72
N SER A 621 -46.78 -3.98 29.78
CA SER A 621 -46.20 -2.66 30.04
C SER A 621 -46.93 -1.54 29.31
N ASP A 622 -47.24 -0.44 30.01
CA ASP A 622 -47.80 0.77 29.40
C ASP A 622 -46.85 1.33 28.32
N TRP A 623 -47.30 1.27 27.07
CA TRP A 623 -46.55 1.75 25.91
C TRP A 623 -46.21 3.23 25.99
N LYS A 624 -47.03 4.04 26.70
CA LYS A 624 -46.80 5.48 26.90
C LYS A 624 -45.53 5.68 27.71
N ILE A 625 -45.36 4.89 28.77
CA ILE A 625 -44.15 4.87 29.59
C ILE A 625 -42.96 4.36 28.77
N GLY A 626 -43.15 3.30 27.97
CA GLY A 626 -42.13 2.79 27.05
C GLY A 626 -41.66 3.84 26.04
N PHE A 627 -42.59 4.63 25.48
CA PHE A 627 -42.28 5.75 24.58
C PHE A 627 -41.41 6.80 25.27
N VAL A 628 -41.81 7.29 26.45
CA VAL A 628 -41.07 8.32 27.17
C VAL A 628 -39.66 7.82 27.54
N LYS A 629 -39.54 6.58 28.02
CA LYS A 629 -38.23 5.95 28.30
C LYS A 629 -37.33 5.92 27.08
N ASN A 630 -37.86 5.54 25.92
CA ASN A 630 -37.07 5.48 24.69
C ASN A 630 -36.63 6.85 24.17
N ILE A 631 -37.40 7.91 24.44
CA ILE A 631 -36.97 9.29 24.16
C ILE A 631 -35.90 9.74 25.16
N LEU A 632 -36.02 9.40 26.45
CA LEU A 632 -35.06 9.73 27.51
C LEU A 632 -33.69 9.06 27.35
N GLN A 633 -33.57 8.01 26.54
CA GLN A 633 -32.27 7.50 26.10
C GLN A 633 -31.48 8.51 25.26
N THR A 634 -32.16 9.53 24.72
CA THR A 634 -31.59 10.61 23.93
C THR A 634 -32.13 11.99 24.40
N PRO A 635 -31.76 12.45 25.62
CA PRO A 635 -32.39 13.62 26.26
C PRO A 635 -32.40 14.90 25.41
N LYS A 636 -31.36 15.10 24.59
CA LYS A 636 -31.24 16.25 23.68
C LYS A 636 -32.43 16.41 22.73
N LEU A 637 -33.16 15.33 22.41
CA LEU A 637 -34.37 15.41 21.59
C LEU A 637 -35.49 16.20 22.26
N LEU A 638 -35.56 16.24 23.58
CA LEU A 638 -36.55 17.01 24.33
C LEU A 638 -36.36 18.53 24.17
N LYS A 639 -35.19 18.99 23.68
CA LYS A 639 -34.97 20.39 23.32
C LYS A 639 -35.55 20.77 21.96
N THR A 640 -35.92 19.77 21.16
CA THR A 640 -36.61 19.95 19.89
C THR A 640 -38.11 20.01 20.13
N SER A 641 -38.77 21.10 19.69
CA SER A 641 -40.20 21.35 19.88
C SER A 641 -41.10 20.18 19.46
N PHE A 642 -40.74 19.50 18.37
CA PHE A 642 -41.46 18.33 17.88
C PHE A 642 -41.55 17.22 18.93
N PHE A 643 -40.41 16.79 19.52
CA PHE A 643 -40.42 15.71 20.49
C PHE A 643 -40.97 16.15 21.85
N SER A 644 -40.70 17.39 22.27
CA SER A 644 -41.20 17.90 23.56
C SER A 644 -42.73 17.97 23.58
N GLN A 645 -43.37 18.39 22.49
CA GLN A 645 -44.83 18.39 22.37
C GLN A 645 -45.43 16.97 22.40
N GLN A 646 -44.79 16.01 21.72
CA GLN A 646 -45.25 14.61 21.74
C GLN A 646 -45.14 14.01 23.15
N VAL A 647 -44.02 14.24 23.83
CA VAL A 647 -43.81 13.79 25.21
C VAL A 647 -44.80 14.47 26.16
N TYR A 648 -44.99 15.79 26.06
CA TYR A 648 -45.97 16.55 26.85
C TYR A 648 -47.36 15.93 26.76
N TYR A 649 -47.84 15.66 25.53
CA TYR A 649 -49.16 15.10 25.33
C TYR A 649 -49.28 13.66 25.87
N VAL A 650 -48.32 12.78 25.55
CA VAL A 650 -48.34 11.39 26.01
C VAL A 650 -48.30 11.34 27.54
N CYS A 651 -47.43 12.14 28.17
CA CYS A 651 -47.31 12.27 29.61
C CYS A 651 -48.62 12.67 30.30
N SER A 652 -49.40 13.58 29.70
CA SER A 652 -50.71 13.98 30.24
C SER A 652 -51.74 12.83 30.35
N LYS A 653 -51.46 11.69 29.70
CA LYS A 653 -52.32 10.50 29.68
C LYS A 653 -51.70 9.30 30.39
N ILE A 654 -50.51 9.45 31.00
CA ILE A 654 -49.89 8.39 31.79
C ILE A 654 -50.54 8.33 33.17
N SER A 655 -50.96 7.13 33.56
CA SER A 655 -51.40 6.84 34.92
C SER A 655 -50.35 5.98 35.59
N TYR A 656 -49.56 6.56 36.49
CA TYR A 656 -48.55 5.79 37.22
C TYR A 656 -49.18 4.91 38.30
N GLU A 657 -49.06 3.61 38.07
CA GLU A 657 -49.39 2.54 39.04
C GLU A 657 -48.23 2.27 40.01
N ARG A 658 -48.52 1.48 41.06
CA ARG A 658 -47.61 1.14 42.14
C ARG A 658 -46.26 0.61 41.64
N GLU A 659 -46.28 -0.30 40.67
CA GLU A 659 -45.12 -0.99 40.11
C GLU A 659 -44.09 0.00 39.55
N HIS A 660 -44.56 1.11 38.96
CA HIS A 660 -43.70 2.16 38.43
C HIS A 660 -42.93 2.87 39.54
N PHE A 661 -43.56 3.14 40.69
CA PHE A 661 -42.89 3.76 41.83
C PHE A 661 -41.88 2.85 42.50
N GLN A 662 -42.06 1.53 42.40
CA GLN A 662 -41.17 0.54 43.01
C GLN A 662 -39.97 0.20 42.12
N MET A 663 -40.20 0.01 40.83
CA MET A 663 -39.22 -0.57 39.91
C MET A 663 -38.51 0.47 39.03
N GLU A 664 -39.05 1.68 38.87
CA GLU A 664 -38.43 2.69 38.02
C GLU A 664 -37.22 3.35 38.69
N ASN A 665 -36.09 3.34 37.98
CA ASN A 665 -34.85 3.92 38.46
C ASN A 665 -34.45 5.19 37.72
N ASP A 666 -35.09 5.52 36.59
CA ASP A 666 -34.85 6.77 35.86
C ASP A 666 -35.81 7.87 36.31
N PHE A 667 -35.34 8.75 37.20
CA PHE A 667 -36.16 9.84 37.75
C PHE A 667 -36.69 10.81 36.68
N ARG A 668 -36.01 10.89 35.52
CA ARG A 668 -36.38 11.80 34.43
C ARG A 668 -37.75 11.45 33.86
N LEU A 669 -38.22 10.20 34.00
CA LEU A 669 -39.56 9.78 33.61
C LEU A 669 -40.65 10.55 34.35
N PHE A 670 -40.46 10.81 35.65
CA PHE A 670 -41.40 11.58 36.47
C PHE A 670 -41.25 13.08 36.20
N LEU A 671 -40.00 13.54 36.03
CA LEU A 671 -39.67 14.94 35.78
C LEU A 671 -40.28 15.49 34.48
N VAL A 672 -40.16 14.77 33.37
CA VAL A 672 -40.68 15.23 32.07
C VAL A 672 -42.20 15.15 31.97
N ASN A 673 -42.86 14.56 32.96
CA ASN A 673 -44.31 14.51 33.03
C ASN A 673 -44.85 15.70 33.83
N HIS A 674 -45.15 16.80 33.14
CA HIS A 674 -45.73 17.99 33.77
C HIS A 674 -47.08 17.78 34.47
N SER A 675 -47.79 16.69 34.15
CA SER A 675 -49.05 16.32 34.80
C SER A 675 -48.84 15.43 36.02
N PHE A 676 -47.62 14.96 36.25
CA PHE A 676 -47.30 14.14 37.41
C PHE A 676 -47.20 15.01 38.66
N LYS A 677 -48.01 14.67 39.65
CA LYS A 677 -47.93 15.21 41.00
C LYS A 677 -48.10 14.09 42.00
N LEU A 678 -47.31 14.13 43.06
CA LEU A 678 -47.45 13.20 44.16
C LEU A 678 -48.01 13.91 45.39
N SER A 679 -49.25 13.60 45.77
CA SER A 679 -49.88 14.14 46.97
C SER A 679 -49.30 13.50 48.24
N GLU A 680 -49.41 14.22 49.36
CA GLU A 680 -48.99 13.74 50.69
C GLU A 680 -49.64 12.39 51.03
N ASP A 681 -50.98 12.27 50.91
CA ASP A 681 -51.71 11.03 51.19
C ASP A 681 -51.18 9.84 50.37
N LYS A 682 -50.88 10.06 49.09
CA LYS A 682 -50.37 9.01 48.20
C LYS A 682 -48.92 8.67 48.54
N PHE A 683 -48.12 9.65 48.93
CA PHE A 683 -46.75 9.40 49.41
C PHE A 683 -46.74 8.60 50.71
N ILE A 684 -47.59 8.94 51.68
CA ILE A 684 -47.75 8.21 52.94
C ILE A 684 -48.13 6.75 52.68
N ASP A 685 -49.19 6.53 51.90
CA ASP A 685 -49.62 5.18 51.53
C ASP A 685 -48.47 4.37 50.91
N MET A 686 -47.70 4.99 50.01
CA MET A 686 -46.60 4.29 49.36
C MET A 686 -45.39 4.05 50.26
N ILE A 687 -45.02 4.96 51.15
CA ILE A 687 -43.82 4.78 51.98
C ILE A 687 -44.07 3.84 53.17
N GLU A 688 -45.31 3.75 53.64
CA GLU A 688 -45.72 2.84 54.71
C GLU A 688 -45.95 1.42 54.20
N ASN A 689 -46.58 1.28 53.02
CA ASN A 689 -46.96 -0.04 52.51
C ASN A 689 -45.95 -0.61 51.50
N TYR A 690 -45.12 0.23 50.86
CA TYR A 690 -44.33 -0.14 49.68
C TYR A 690 -42.88 0.35 49.70
N TYR A 691 -42.02 -0.31 48.90
CA TYR A 691 -40.65 0.14 48.68
C TYR A 691 -40.59 1.16 47.54
N LEU A 692 -40.28 2.42 47.85
CA LEU A 692 -40.06 3.44 46.82
C LEU A 692 -38.71 3.23 46.12
N GLY A 693 -38.74 3.06 44.81
CA GLY A 693 -37.58 2.91 43.95
C GLY A 693 -36.69 4.15 43.93
N LYS A 694 -35.48 4.01 43.38
CA LYS A 694 -34.50 5.10 43.34
C LYS A 694 -35.00 6.31 42.54
N GLY A 695 -35.67 6.07 41.41
CA GLY A 695 -36.06 7.13 40.48
C GLY A 695 -37.08 8.11 41.08
N ILE A 696 -38.09 7.62 41.81
CA ILE A 696 -39.07 8.51 42.43
C ILE A 696 -38.45 9.32 43.58
N ILE A 697 -37.51 8.74 44.35
CA ILE A 697 -36.81 9.47 45.41
C ILE A 697 -35.92 10.57 44.83
N GLU A 698 -35.17 10.28 43.76
CA GLU A 698 -34.36 11.28 43.05
C GLU A 698 -35.20 12.41 42.46
N PHE A 699 -36.38 12.11 41.91
CA PHE A 699 -37.35 13.11 41.48
C PHE A 699 -37.77 14.01 42.65
N LEU A 700 -38.20 13.43 43.77
CA LEU A 700 -38.67 14.19 44.93
C LEU A 700 -37.55 15.05 45.55
N ILE A 701 -36.29 14.59 45.53
CA ILE A 701 -35.12 15.39 45.95
C ILE A 701 -35.01 16.68 45.12
N LEU A 702 -35.21 16.59 43.81
CA LEU A 702 -35.13 17.73 42.89
C LEU A 702 -36.32 18.69 43.04
N GLN A 703 -37.39 18.28 43.71
CA GLN A 703 -38.63 19.03 43.90
C GLN A 703 -38.76 19.66 45.29
N LEU A 704 -37.72 19.54 46.13
CA LEU A 704 -37.73 20.05 47.52
C LEU A 704 -37.92 21.57 47.65
N GLY A 705 -37.60 22.34 46.60
CA GLY A 705 -37.82 23.79 46.55
C GLY A 705 -39.25 24.19 46.22
N GLU A 706 -40.10 23.25 45.77
CA GLU A 706 -41.46 23.54 45.36
C GLU A 706 -42.45 23.44 46.53
N LEU A 707 -43.35 24.43 46.63
CA LEU A 707 -44.34 24.52 47.71
C LEU A 707 -45.22 23.28 47.82
N GLU A 708 -45.52 22.63 46.68
CA GLU A 708 -46.37 21.44 46.60
C GLU A 708 -45.77 20.22 47.33
N TYR A 709 -44.45 20.18 47.50
CA TYR A 709 -43.72 19.06 48.11
C TYR A 709 -43.17 19.38 49.51
N LYS A 710 -43.62 20.48 50.13
CA LYS A 710 -43.16 20.91 51.46
C LYS A 710 -43.41 19.86 52.56
N TYR A 711 -44.41 18.99 52.40
CA TYR A 711 -44.69 17.89 53.33
C TYR A 711 -43.50 16.91 53.47
N LEU A 712 -42.59 16.85 52.49
CA LEU A 712 -41.39 16.00 52.53
C LEU A 712 -40.35 16.48 53.54
N ILE A 713 -40.38 17.75 53.94
CA ILE A 713 -39.38 18.39 54.81
C ILE A 713 -39.96 18.89 56.14
N ASP A 714 -41.28 19.07 56.17
CA ASP A 714 -42.04 19.50 57.35
C ASP A 714 -43.21 18.54 57.57
N GLY A 715 -43.31 17.93 58.76
CA GLY A 715 -44.46 17.09 59.15
C GLY A 715 -44.13 15.61 59.34
N VAL A 716 -45.12 14.74 59.13
CA VAL A 716 -45.02 13.29 59.43
C VAL A 716 -44.12 12.55 58.42
N CYS A 717 -43.98 13.10 57.20
CA CYS A 717 -43.25 12.47 56.10
C CYS A 717 -41.72 12.71 56.12
N ASP A 718 -41.21 13.69 56.89
CA ASP A 718 -39.79 14.07 56.93
C ASP A 718 -38.89 12.87 57.30
N LYS A 719 -39.16 12.21 58.42
CA LYS A 719 -38.35 11.07 58.87
C LYS A 719 -38.35 9.90 57.87
N PRO A 720 -39.52 9.40 57.39
CA PRO A 720 -39.55 8.38 56.35
C PRO A 720 -38.80 8.76 55.07
N PHE A 721 -39.00 9.99 54.57
CA PHE A 721 -38.33 10.45 53.35
C PHE A 721 -36.82 10.56 53.52
N ALA A 722 -36.34 11.17 54.62
CA ALA A 722 -34.91 11.30 54.93
C ALA A 722 -34.20 9.93 55.02
N LEU A 723 -34.86 8.91 55.56
CA LEU A 723 -34.33 7.53 55.58
C LEU A 723 -34.15 6.98 54.15
N ARG A 724 -35.09 7.23 53.24
CA ARG A 724 -34.99 6.80 51.83
C ARG A 724 -33.91 7.56 51.08
N VAL A 725 -33.84 8.88 51.22
CA VAL A 725 -32.79 9.73 50.63
C VAL A 725 -31.40 9.25 51.08
N ARG A 726 -31.24 8.99 52.38
CA ARG A 726 -29.99 8.44 52.94
C ARG A 726 -29.65 7.09 52.33
N ALA A 727 -30.63 6.20 52.17
CA ALA A 727 -30.40 4.87 51.58
C ALA A 727 -29.92 4.96 50.12
N VAL A 728 -30.51 5.87 49.33
CA VAL A 728 -30.11 6.10 47.94
C VAL A 728 -28.69 6.68 47.84
N ILE A 729 -28.33 7.63 48.69
CA ILE A 729 -27.02 8.31 48.65
C ILE A 729 -25.90 7.45 49.24
N ARG A 730 -26.13 6.76 50.37
CA ARG A 730 -25.10 5.92 51.04
C ARG A 730 -24.62 4.75 50.18
N GLY A 731 -25.38 4.34 49.17
CA GLY A 731 -25.00 3.27 48.25
C GLY A 731 -23.90 3.64 47.24
N LEU A 732 -23.55 4.92 47.07
CA LEU A 732 -22.70 5.38 45.96
C LEU A 732 -21.30 5.89 46.37
N ASN A 733 -21.00 6.01 47.67
CA ASN A 733 -19.72 6.50 48.21
C ASN A 733 -19.25 7.87 47.63
N ILE A 734 -20.19 8.78 47.41
CA ILE A 734 -19.97 10.15 46.89
C ILE A 734 -20.56 11.18 47.85
N SER A 735 -20.05 12.42 47.80
CA SER A 735 -20.60 13.52 48.62
C SER A 735 -22.01 13.91 48.14
N VAL A 736 -22.82 14.46 49.06
CA VAL A 736 -24.16 14.97 48.72
C VAL A 736 -24.07 15.99 47.58
N SER A 737 -23.15 16.96 47.67
CA SER A 737 -22.91 17.94 46.60
C SER A 737 -22.65 17.27 45.24
N SER A 738 -21.72 16.31 45.18
CA SER A 738 -21.38 15.63 43.92
C SER A 738 -22.54 14.81 43.36
N TYR A 739 -23.38 14.24 44.24
CA TYR A 739 -24.56 13.50 43.82
C TYR A 739 -25.64 14.43 43.24
N ILE A 740 -25.95 15.53 43.93
CA ILE A 740 -26.92 16.53 43.45
C ILE A 740 -26.43 17.19 42.16
N ASP A 741 -25.13 17.51 42.05
CA ASP A 741 -24.53 18.00 40.80
C ASP A 741 -24.80 17.02 39.63
N GLY A 742 -24.68 15.71 39.88
CA GLY A 742 -24.99 14.67 38.90
C GLY A 742 -26.47 14.67 38.48
N LEU A 743 -27.40 14.77 39.43
CA LEU A 743 -28.84 14.84 39.14
C LEU A 743 -29.21 16.10 38.37
N VAL A 744 -28.73 17.26 38.80
CA VAL A 744 -28.99 18.56 38.16
C VAL A 744 -28.44 18.59 36.72
N ASN A 745 -27.25 18.02 36.49
CA ASN A 745 -26.72 17.90 35.13
C ASN A 745 -27.65 17.07 34.23
N GLN A 746 -28.19 15.95 34.72
CA GLN A 746 -29.13 15.13 33.97
C GLN A 746 -30.49 15.82 33.72
N VAL A 747 -30.97 16.63 34.65
CA VAL A 747 -32.17 17.48 34.48
C VAL A 747 -31.95 18.49 33.36
N ASN A 748 -30.84 19.23 33.42
CA ASN A 748 -30.52 20.31 32.48
C ASN A 748 -30.27 19.80 31.04
N GLU A 749 -30.03 18.49 30.88
CA GLU A 749 -30.02 17.83 29.57
C GLU A 749 -31.42 17.63 28.97
N CYS A 750 -32.47 17.51 29.79
CA CYS A 750 -33.83 17.14 29.39
C CYS A 750 -34.76 18.33 29.16
N GLY A 751 -34.51 19.49 29.77
CA GLY A 751 -35.44 20.62 29.80
C GLY A 751 -34.92 21.91 29.16
N ASN A 752 -35.86 22.83 28.92
CA ASN A 752 -35.58 24.25 28.66
C ASN A 752 -35.43 25.05 29.96
N GLU A 753 -36.07 24.61 31.04
CA GLU A 753 -35.90 25.15 32.38
C GLU A 753 -34.64 24.54 33.00
N ILE A 754 -33.74 25.42 33.45
CA ILE A 754 -32.44 25.06 34.00
C ILE A 754 -32.52 25.27 35.51
N ILE A 755 -32.22 24.22 36.29
CA ILE A 755 -32.06 24.39 37.74
C ILE A 755 -30.86 25.30 37.96
N SER A 756 -31.11 26.46 38.56
CA SER A 756 -30.09 27.48 38.83
C SER A 756 -29.10 27.02 39.89
N SER A 757 -27.92 27.65 39.95
CA SER A 757 -26.94 27.37 41.00
C SER A 757 -27.48 27.63 42.41
N ILE A 758 -28.37 28.63 42.55
CA ILE A 758 -28.96 29.01 43.84
C ILE A 758 -29.92 27.92 44.32
N GLU A 759 -30.82 27.46 43.45
CA GLU A 759 -31.76 26.37 43.75
C GLU A 759 -31.02 25.08 44.06
N LYS A 760 -29.94 24.79 43.31
CA LYS A 760 -29.07 23.64 43.58
C LYS A 760 -28.45 23.70 44.98
N ASP A 761 -27.88 24.85 45.36
CA ASP A 761 -27.23 25.02 46.66
C ASP A 761 -28.25 24.90 47.81
N GLU A 762 -29.48 25.33 47.60
CA GLU A 762 -30.59 25.13 48.53
C GLU A 762 -30.95 23.64 48.69
N ILE A 763 -31.12 22.91 47.58
CA ILE A 763 -31.35 21.46 47.60
C ILE A 763 -30.22 20.74 48.35
N ILE A 764 -28.96 21.10 48.09
CA ILE A 764 -27.79 20.52 48.78
C ILE A 764 -27.89 20.74 50.29
N ARG A 765 -28.19 21.96 50.75
CA ARG A 765 -28.31 22.26 52.19
C ARG A 765 -29.41 21.43 52.86
N VAL A 766 -30.57 21.33 52.23
CA VAL A 766 -31.72 20.57 52.76
C VAL A 766 -31.39 19.08 52.82
N VAL A 767 -30.84 18.51 51.75
CA VAL A 767 -30.46 17.08 51.70
C VAL A 767 -29.33 16.78 52.68
N GLU A 768 -28.33 17.64 52.82
CA GLU A 768 -27.28 17.47 53.83
C GLU A 768 -27.83 17.43 55.25
N LYS A 769 -28.82 18.28 55.56
CA LYS A 769 -29.51 18.28 56.85
C LYS A 769 -30.24 16.95 57.07
N MET A 770 -31.01 16.47 56.09
CA MET A 770 -31.71 15.18 56.15
C MET A 770 -30.77 13.98 56.33
N VAL A 771 -29.63 13.99 55.65
CA VAL A 771 -28.66 12.89 55.73
C VAL A 771 -27.90 12.92 57.07
N LYS A 772 -27.69 14.09 57.68
CA LYS A 772 -27.02 14.29 58.99
C LYS A 772 -27.94 14.03 60.20
N VAL A 773 -29.23 14.38 60.13
CA VAL A 773 -30.22 14.23 61.22
C VAL A 773 -30.73 12.79 61.27
N ASN A 774 -30.78 12.14 62.44
CA ASN A 774 -31.00 10.70 62.72
C ASN A 774 -29.70 9.88 62.87
N LYS A 775 -28.79 10.36 63.73
CA LYS A 775 -27.78 9.55 64.42
C LYS A 775 -28.22 9.13 65.84
N GLU A 776 -29.50 9.31 66.17
CA GLU A 776 -30.14 8.87 67.41
C GLU A 776 -31.11 7.73 67.15
#